data_AF-A0A931XII5-F1
#
_entry.id   AF-A0A931XII5-F1
#
_cell.length_a   1.000
_cell.length_b   1.000
_cell.length_c   1.000
_cell.angle_alpha   90.00
_cell.angle_beta   90.00
_cell.angle_gamma   90.00
#
_symmetry.space_group_name_H-M   'P 1'
#
loop_
_entity.id
_entity.type
_entity.pdbx_description
1 polymer ?
#
loop_
_entity_poly.entity_id
_entity_poly.type
_entity_poly.pdbx_seq_one_letter_code
_entity_poly.pdbx_strand_id
1 'polypeptide(L)'
;FIVAFAAVALYRAYDPAAAHTEQPMDLALLQAAWRTERLPLQDPWFAGEPLPYYWFGYFLMAMLAHLSGVPPALGYNLALATVAGLAAQGAAGVVANLLAPRLGWRRAAAHGWVGAGLLLVLANWEGLLELLRAWRALPAAAWAWLAIDGLAPPDGLPRLVPTDPPDAWWWWRATRVIATYGPHPLRGGPPIALDYTITEFPLFSLMLGDLHPHVMGLPLFVLAIGLSLAVFHEAPPPRLAWASAEWPRLALAALLLGALGFVNSWDLPTGLALVAGAWALRLLPTVGWRTAIRHALVAAAGLLGAALLLYLPFYLSLRSAAQGLGVTLFRSQPQHFAIVWGPLLVLAAALLVVAWQRASPGWPVRGPGGRWGAALLGLALGLLLFAQAWVALGLLAALALSAWLLARARDDALARDERFAIGLVVLALALLLVPEFVFVRDLFGNRMNTVFKLSYQAWALLALSGGYALAVVGPALPAGRRWLWRGAVALALGAGLVYPALAPWSKAQGFGRPPTLDATLWLAQRRPAEAAALAWLRANAGPEDVVLEAPGRSYDPLTARVGPQTGLPTALGWPWHVTQWRGSGAPAEQRQREVATLYATPDAAEARRLLERLHVRWVLVGENERAAYPPAGLAKFERLLRVAYSEDGVTIYGNP
;
A
#
# COMPACT_ATOMS: atom_id res chain seq x y z
N PHE A 1 8.51 -11.23 14.32
CA PHE A 1 8.19 -12.15 13.20
C PHE A 1 7.07 -13.11 13.55
N ILE A 2 7.34 -14.20 14.29
CA ILE A 2 6.41 -15.34 14.47
C ILE A 2 5.00 -14.91 14.89
N VAL A 3 4.87 -14.02 15.89
CA VAL A 3 3.56 -13.54 16.38
C VAL A 3 2.74 -12.87 15.27
N ALA A 4 3.34 -11.94 14.52
CA ALA A 4 2.64 -11.22 13.46
C ALA A 4 2.33 -12.14 12.26
N PHE A 5 3.28 -13.00 11.91
CA PHE A 5 3.09 -14.03 10.88
C PHE A 5 1.90 -14.94 11.23
N ALA A 6 1.89 -15.50 12.44
CA ALA A 6 0.84 -16.40 12.89
C ALA A 6 -0.53 -15.70 12.99
N ALA A 7 -0.57 -14.45 13.45
CA ALA A 7 -1.80 -13.67 13.53
C ALA A 7 -2.43 -13.44 12.15
N VAL A 8 -1.62 -13.02 11.16
CA VAL A 8 -2.11 -12.81 9.79
C VAL A 8 -2.45 -14.13 9.11
N ALA A 9 -1.62 -15.17 9.26
CA ALA A 9 -1.93 -16.49 8.72
C ALA A 9 -3.24 -17.06 9.29
N LEU A 10 -3.46 -16.93 10.60
CA LEU A 10 -4.71 -17.36 11.25
C LEU A 10 -5.91 -16.56 10.73
N TYR A 11 -5.79 -15.24 10.61
CA TYR A 11 -6.85 -14.41 10.04
C TYR A 11 -7.18 -14.82 8.60
N ARG A 12 -6.15 -14.92 7.75
CA ARG A 12 -6.28 -15.28 6.33
C ARG A 12 -6.83 -16.70 6.17
N ALA A 13 -6.64 -17.59 7.14
CA ALA A 13 -7.26 -18.91 7.09
C ALA A 13 -8.80 -18.87 7.07
N TYR A 14 -9.42 -17.80 7.58
CA TYR A 14 -10.87 -17.62 7.58
C TYR A 14 -11.41 -16.74 6.45
N ASP A 15 -10.53 -15.99 5.77
CA ASP A 15 -10.85 -15.23 4.55
C ASP A 15 -9.79 -15.48 3.46
N PRO A 16 -9.59 -16.73 2.98
CA PRO A 16 -8.41 -17.07 2.17
C PRO A 16 -8.55 -16.72 0.70
N ALA A 17 -9.79 -16.56 0.20
CA ALA A 17 -10.08 -16.51 -1.21
C ALA A 17 -9.37 -15.32 -1.89
N ALA A 18 -8.65 -15.59 -2.98
CA ALA A 18 -8.19 -14.57 -3.93
C ALA A 18 -9.25 -14.36 -5.01
N ALA A 19 -10.38 -13.79 -4.60
CA ALA A 19 -11.61 -13.70 -5.38
C ALA A 19 -12.23 -12.30 -5.34
N HIS A 20 -11.47 -11.30 -4.93
CA HIS A 20 -11.95 -9.97 -4.71
C HIS A 20 -10.97 -8.94 -5.24
N THR A 21 -11.44 -7.75 -5.61
CA THR A 21 -10.57 -6.62 -5.98
C THR A 21 -9.46 -7.08 -6.94
N GLU A 22 -8.20 -6.75 -6.63
CA GLU A 22 -7.04 -7.13 -7.43
C GLU A 22 -6.43 -8.48 -7.01
N GLN A 23 -7.00 -9.18 -6.03
CA GLN A 23 -6.46 -10.48 -5.58
C GLN A 23 -6.31 -11.51 -6.71
N PRO A 24 -7.24 -11.64 -7.68
CA PRO A 24 -7.03 -12.52 -8.83
C PRO A 24 -5.81 -12.12 -9.66
N MET A 25 -5.60 -10.81 -9.90
CA MET A 25 -4.42 -10.30 -10.58
C MET A 25 -3.14 -10.68 -9.82
N ASP A 26 -3.11 -10.40 -8.52
CA ASP A 26 -1.95 -10.69 -7.69
C ASP A 26 -1.61 -12.18 -7.66
N LEU A 27 -2.65 -13.04 -7.60
CA LEU A 27 -2.46 -14.49 -7.66
C LEU A 27 -1.96 -14.92 -9.04
N ALA A 28 -2.46 -14.33 -10.13
CA ALA A 28 -1.97 -14.61 -11.49
C ALA A 28 -0.48 -14.26 -11.62
N LEU A 29 -0.06 -13.11 -11.08
CA LEU A 29 1.34 -12.68 -11.07
C LEU A 29 2.23 -13.59 -10.23
N LEU A 30 1.77 -14.02 -9.05
CA LEU A 30 2.49 -14.98 -8.21
C LEU A 30 2.64 -16.34 -8.90
N GLN A 31 1.57 -16.83 -9.54
CA GLN A 31 1.58 -18.11 -10.25
C GLN A 31 2.45 -18.06 -11.51
N ALA A 32 2.40 -16.96 -12.26
CA ALA A 32 3.29 -16.74 -13.39
C ALA A 32 4.75 -16.69 -12.94
N ALA A 33 5.06 -15.93 -11.88
CA ALA A 33 6.40 -15.85 -11.32
C ALA A 33 6.91 -17.19 -10.77
N TRP A 34 6.01 -18.06 -10.29
CA TRP A 34 6.34 -19.41 -9.86
C TRP A 34 6.73 -20.34 -11.03
N ARG A 35 6.03 -20.21 -12.17
CA ARG A 35 6.20 -21.09 -13.34
C ARG A 35 7.26 -20.61 -14.32
N THR A 36 7.62 -19.32 -14.28
CA THR A 36 8.48 -18.72 -15.28
C THR A 36 9.85 -19.38 -15.36
N GLU A 37 10.32 -19.67 -16.56
CA GLU A 37 11.68 -20.18 -16.82
C GLU A 37 12.62 -19.08 -17.30
N ARG A 38 12.08 -17.88 -17.61
CA ARG A 38 12.82 -16.77 -18.22
C ARG A 38 12.42 -15.44 -17.59
N LEU A 39 13.29 -14.44 -17.75
CA LEU A 39 13.06 -13.06 -17.35
C LEU A 39 13.28 -12.14 -18.57
N PRO A 40 12.56 -11.00 -18.70
CA PRO A 40 11.54 -10.49 -17.77
C PRO A 40 10.27 -11.35 -17.74
N LEU A 41 9.47 -11.22 -16.67
CA LEU A 41 8.24 -11.98 -16.50
C LEU A 41 7.27 -11.72 -17.67
N GLN A 42 6.70 -12.77 -18.24
CA GLN A 42 5.66 -12.67 -19.25
C GLN A 42 4.35 -12.16 -18.62
N ASP A 43 3.57 -11.37 -19.37
CA ASP A 43 2.25 -10.92 -18.94
C ASP A 43 1.26 -12.11 -18.93
N PRO A 44 0.74 -12.55 -17.76
CA PRO A 44 -0.17 -13.68 -17.69
C PRO A 44 -1.51 -13.43 -18.37
N TRP A 45 -1.82 -12.16 -18.68
CA TRP A 45 -3.07 -11.74 -19.32
C TRP A 45 -2.86 -11.13 -20.70
N PHE A 46 -1.64 -11.20 -21.25
CA PHE A 46 -1.34 -10.70 -22.58
C PHE A 46 -0.17 -11.49 -23.19
N ALA A 47 -0.44 -12.75 -23.53
CA ALA A 47 0.55 -13.69 -24.01
C ALA A 47 1.41 -13.15 -25.17
N GLY A 48 2.69 -13.48 -25.11
CA GLY A 48 3.73 -13.05 -26.05
C GLY A 48 4.43 -11.74 -25.69
N GLU A 49 3.97 -11.02 -24.68
CA GLU A 49 4.56 -9.74 -24.27
C GLU A 49 5.14 -9.80 -22.85
N PRO A 50 6.22 -9.04 -22.56
CA PRO A 50 6.68 -8.84 -21.20
C PRO A 50 5.63 -8.06 -20.40
N LEU A 51 5.63 -8.27 -19.08
CA LEU A 51 4.79 -7.55 -18.14
C LEU A 51 5.43 -6.19 -17.75
N PRO A 52 4.85 -5.05 -18.15
CA PRO A 52 5.36 -3.73 -17.78
C PRO A 52 4.84 -3.28 -16.41
N TYR A 53 5.03 -4.12 -15.39
CA TYR A 53 4.51 -3.90 -14.03
C TYR A 53 5.58 -4.24 -12.96
N TYR A 54 5.35 -3.85 -11.71
CA TYR A 54 6.29 -4.07 -10.59
C TYR A 54 6.26 -5.53 -10.08
N TRP A 55 6.81 -6.45 -10.88
CA TRP A 55 6.66 -7.88 -10.60
C TRP A 55 7.67 -8.48 -9.61
N PHE A 56 8.69 -7.73 -9.19
CA PHE A 56 9.78 -8.27 -8.36
C PHE A 56 9.32 -8.77 -6.99
N GLY A 57 8.31 -8.11 -6.38
CA GLY A 57 7.73 -8.59 -5.14
C GLY A 57 7.14 -9.99 -5.28
N TYR A 58 6.35 -10.23 -6.33
CA TYR A 58 5.79 -11.55 -6.62
C TYR A 58 6.88 -12.57 -6.91
N PHE A 59 7.94 -12.18 -7.62
CA PHE A 59 9.10 -13.04 -7.86
C PHE A 59 9.79 -13.47 -6.56
N LEU A 60 10.02 -12.54 -5.61
CA LEU A 60 10.60 -12.86 -4.30
C LEU A 60 9.68 -13.81 -3.50
N MET A 61 8.37 -13.56 -3.51
CA MET A 61 7.41 -14.41 -2.79
C MET A 61 7.26 -15.80 -3.43
N ALA A 62 7.26 -15.87 -4.77
CA ALA A 62 7.28 -17.13 -5.52
C ALA A 62 8.56 -17.92 -5.21
N MET A 63 9.72 -17.28 -5.19
CA MET A 63 11.00 -17.90 -4.83
C MET A 63 10.97 -18.48 -3.42
N LEU A 64 10.45 -17.73 -2.43
CA LEU A 64 10.33 -18.22 -1.05
C LEU A 64 9.38 -19.42 -0.95
N ALA A 65 8.25 -19.35 -1.66
CA ALA A 65 7.32 -20.46 -1.70
C ALA A 65 7.97 -21.69 -2.38
N HIS A 66 8.83 -21.49 -3.39
CA HIS A 66 9.51 -22.58 -4.13
C HIS A 66 10.53 -23.29 -3.26
N LEU A 67 11.34 -22.51 -2.54
CA LEU A 67 12.32 -23.01 -1.58
C LEU A 67 11.67 -23.75 -0.40
N SER A 68 10.41 -23.44 -0.08
CA SER A 68 9.66 -24.09 1.00
C SER A 68 8.73 -25.21 0.54
N GLY A 69 8.65 -25.50 -0.78
CA GLY A 69 7.76 -26.52 -1.32
C GLY A 69 6.27 -26.17 -1.18
N VAL A 70 5.94 -24.88 -1.04
CA VAL A 70 4.57 -24.40 -0.84
C VAL A 70 3.96 -24.01 -2.19
N PRO A 71 2.87 -24.64 -2.66
CA PRO A 71 2.24 -24.26 -3.92
C PRO A 71 1.65 -22.84 -3.83
N PRO A 72 1.60 -22.05 -4.91
CA PRO A 72 1.13 -20.65 -4.86
C PRO A 72 -0.30 -20.47 -4.32
N ALA A 73 -1.17 -21.48 -4.48
CA ALA A 73 -2.51 -21.48 -3.89
C ALA A 73 -2.49 -21.28 -2.36
N LEU A 74 -1.52 -21.89 -1.66
CA LEU A 74 -1.27 -21.66 -0.23
C LEU A 74 -0.30 -20.49 -0.01
N GLY A 75 0.69 -20.38 -0.90
CA GLY A 75 1.75 -19.38 -0.86
C GLY A 75 1.24 -17.95 -0.87
N TYR A 76 0.11 -17.66 -1.52
CA TYR A 76 -0.51 -16.34 -1.56
C TYR A 76 -0.81 -15.77 -0.16
N ASN A 77 -1.56 -16.52 0.65
CA ASN A 77 -1.90 -16.09 2.01
C ASN A 77 -0.69 -16.13 2.96
N LEU A 78 0.23 -17.07 2.75
CA LEU A 78 1.48 -17.14 3.50
C LEU A 78 2.46 -16.00 3.15
N ALA A 79 2.42 -15.47 1.93
CA ALA A 79 3.19 -14.31 1.52
C ALA A 79 2.72 -13.05 2.26
N LEU A 80 1.41 -12.83 2.38
CA LEU A 80 0.84 -11.75 3.22
C LEU A 80 1.30 -11.88 4.69
N ALA A 81 1.26 -13.09 5.24
CA ALA A 81 1.74 -13.37 6.60
C ALA A 81 3.25 -13.11 6.74
N THR A 82 4.05 -13.46 5.72
CA THR A 82 5.49 -13.21 5.67
C THR A 82 5.79 -11.71 5.66
N VAL A 83 5.08 -10.95 4.84
CA VAL A 83 5.17 -9.48 4.80
C VAL A 83 4.91 -8.89 6.18
N ALA A 84 3.81 -9.28 6.84
CA ALA A 84 3.51 -8.82 8.20
C ALA A 84 4.60 -9.22 9.22
N GLY A 85 5.09 -10.46 9.15
CA GLY A 85 6.15 -10.98 10.01
C GLY A 85 7.44 -10.17 9.91
N LEU A 86 7.89 -9.88 8.69
CA LEU A 86 9.11 -9.12 8.41
C LEU A 86 8.94 -7.64 8.79
N ALA A 87 7.81 -7.02 8.42
CA ALA A 87 7.52 -5.63 8.80
C ALA A 87 7.48 -5.45 10.31
N ALA A 88 6.87 -6.37 11.06
CA ALA A 88 6.84 -6.35 12.52
C ALA A 88 8.24 -6.44 13.13
N GLN A 89 9.09 -7.34 12.59
CA GLN A 89 10.46 -7.50 13.04
C GLN A 89 11.28 -6.22 12.80
N GLY A 90 11.19 -5.65 11.60
CA GLY A 90 11.88 -4.40 11.27
C GLY A 90 11.41 -3.25 12.15
N ALA A 91 10.09 -3.08 12.32
CA ALA A 91 9.50 -2.01 13.11
C ALA A 91 9.93 -2.08 14.58
N ALA A 92 9.86 -3.27 15.17
CA ALA A 92 10.31 -3.50 16.53
C ALA A 92 11.81 -3.25 16.69
N GLY A 93 12.62 -3.69 15.72
CA GLY A 93 14.05 -3.44 15.68
C GLY A 93 14.39 -1.95 15.63
N VAL A 94 13.75 -1.18 14.74
CA VAL A 94 13.98 0.27 14.60
C VAL A 94 13.66 1.00 15.91
N VAL A 95 12.46 0.79 16.47
CA VAL A 95 12.04 1.51 17.68
C VAL A 95 12.86 1.08 18.90
N ALA A 96 13.21 -0.21 19.03
CA ALA A 96 14.08 -0.66 20.10
C ALA A 96 15.48 -0.06 20.00
N ASN A 97 16.10 -0.01 18.81
CA ASN A 97 17.41 0.60 18.65
C ASN A 97 17.40 2.11 18.90
N LEU A 98 16.33 2.82 18.51
CA LEU A 98 16.16 4.25 18.81
C LEU A 98 16.08 4.56 20.32
N LEU A 99 15.55 3.63 21.11
CA LEU A 99 15.31 3.81 22.55
C LEU A 99 16.37 3.17 23.44
N ALA A 100 17.15 2.22 22.92
CA ALA A 100 18.15 1.48 23.68
C ALA A 100 19.18 2.39 24.37
N PRO A 101 19.71 3.46 23.75
CA PRO A 101 20.66 4.37 24.41
C PRO A 101 20.07 5.08 25.64
N ARG A 102 18.75 5.28 25.69
CA ARG A 102 18.08 6.01 26.78
C ARG A 102 17.47 5.12 27.84
N LEU A 103 16.90 3.99 27.45
CA LEU A 103 16.08 3.14 28.33
C LEU A 103 16.75 1.81 28.69
N GLY A 104 17.87 1.49 28.04
CA GLY A 104 18.46 0.15 28.05
C GLY A 104 17.65 -0.85 27.20
N TRP A 105 18.33 -1.89 26.72
CA TRP A 105 17.76 -2.84 25.75
C TRP A 105 16.43 -3.46 26.19
N ARG A 106 16.30 -3.91 27.44
CA ARG A 106 15.08 -4.60 27.92
C ARG A 106 13.83 -3.73 27.78
N ARG A 107 13.89 -2.47 28.23
CA ARG A 107 12.75 -1.52 28.13
C ARG A 107 12.55 -1.07 26.69
N ALA A 108 13.62 -0.87 25.95
CA ALA A 108 13.55 -0.48 24.54
C ALA A 108 12.90 -1.57 23.68
N ALA A 109 13.23 -2.84 23.89
CA ALA A 109 12.62 -3.98 23.21
C ALA A 109 11.10 -4.05 23.46
N ALA A 110 10.64 -3.77 24.70
CA ALA A 110 9.21 -3.67 25.01
C ALA A 110 8.51 -2.57 24.19
N HIS A 111 9.14 -1.40 24.04
CA HIS A 111 8.62 -0.34 23.17
C HIS A 111 8.74 -0.68 21.68
N GLY A 112 9.68 -1.55 21.29
CA GLY A 112 9.74 -2.14 19.95
C GLY A 112 8.42 -2.81 19.55
N TRP A 113 7.84 -3.61 20.45
CA TRP A 113 6.52 -4.22 20.21
C TRP A 113 5.42 -3.18 20.03
N VAL A 114 5.45 -2.08 20.80
CA VAL A 114 4.52 -0.96 20.63
C VAL A 114 4.67 -0.33 19.24
N GLY A 115 5.91 -0.10 18.78
CA GLY A 115 6.19 0.40 17.43
C GLY A 115 5.64 -0.51 16.32
N ALA A 116 5.81 -1.83 16.46
CA ALA A 116 5.23 -2.80 15.53
C ALA A 116 3.69 -2.79 15.56
N GLY A 117 3.07 -2.63 16.74
CA GLY A 117 1.62 -2.49 16.89
C GLY A 117 1.06 -1.21 16.25
N LEU A 118 1.75 -0.07 16.43
CA LEU A 118 1.37 1.18 15.76
C LEU A 118 1.45 1.07 14.24
N LEU A 119 2.38 0.27 13.70
CA LEU A 119 2.51 0.06 12.26
C LEU A 119 1.41 -0.87 11.72
N LEU A 120 1.25 -2.04 12.33
CA LEU A 120 0.48 -3.15 11.73
C LEU A 120 -0.94 -3.33 12.27
N VAL A 121 -1.26 -2.73 13.43
CA VAL A 121 -2.56 -2.94 14.10
C VAL A 121 -3.36 -1.64 14.21
N LEU A 122 -2.71 -0.53 14.53
CA LEU A 122 -3.42 0.75 14.63
C LEU A 122 -4.09 1.11 13.29
N ALA A 123 -5.32 1.60 13.37
CA ALA A 123 -6.07 2.14 12.25
C ALA A 123 -6.42 3.61 12.51
N ASN A 124 -7.13 4.20 11.56
CA ASN A 124 -7.62 5.56 11.68
C ASN A 124 -8.92 5.65 12.52
N TRP A 125 -9.45 6.86 12.70
CA TRP A 125 -10.62 7.09 13.55
C TRP A 125 -11.97 6.77 12.89
N GLU A 126 -11.99 6.34 11.63
CA GLU A 126 -13.25 6.04 10.93
C GLU A 126 -14.01 4.89 11.59
N GLY A 127 -13.32 3.86 12.09
CA GLY A 127 -13.98 2.75 12.80
C GLY A 127 -14.73 3.20 14.06
N LEU A 128 -14.26 4.24 14.76
CA LEU A 128 -15.00 4.85 15.86
C LEU A 128 -16.26 5.56 15.34
N LEU A 129 -16.18 6.22 14.19
CA LEU A 129 -17.36 6.88 13.59
C LEU A 129 -18.42 5.85 13.20
N GLU A 130 -18.02 4.68 12.69
CA GLU A 130 -18.95 3.59 12.43
C GLU A 130 -19.65 3.10 13.70
N LEU A 131 -18.91 2.99 14.82
CA LEU A 131 -19.52 2.67 16.13
C LEU A 131 -20.50 3.76 16.61
N LEU A 132 -20.12 5.04 16.47
CA LEU A 132 -20.99 6.17 16.83
C LEU A 132 -22.22 6.26 15.92
N ARG A 133 -22.08 5.90 14.64
CA ARG A 133 -23.16 5.79 13.65
C ARG A 133 -24.14 4.70 14.05
N ALA A 134 -23.60 3.52 14.34
CA ALA A 134 -24.33 2.38 14.88
C ALA A 134 -25.14 2.72 16.14
N TRP A 135 -24.56 3.48 17.06
CA TRP A 135 -25.20 3.89 18.32
C TRP A 135 -26.09 5.13 18.19
N ARG A 136 -26.17 5.74 17.00
CA ARG A 136 -26.91 6.98 16.76
C ARG A 136 -26.49 8.10 17.72
N ALA A 137 -25.20 8.16 18.05
CA ALA A 137 -24.64 9.02 19.08
C ALA A 137 -24.45 10.49 18.62
N LEU A 138 -24.56 10.76 17.32
CA LEU A 138 -24.35 12.10 16.74
C LEU A 138 -25.57 12.56 15.92
N PRO A 139 -25.91 13.87 15.93
CA PRO A 139 -27.02 14.42 15.16
C PRO A 139 -26.74 14.41 13.64
N ALA A 140 -27.79 14.46 12.82
CA ALA A 140 -27.69 14.47 11.34
C ALA A 140 -26.74 15.55 10.79
N ALA A 141 -26.73 16.74 11.40
CA ALA A 141 -25.83 17.82 11.02
C ALA A 141 -24.35 17.47 11.18
N ALA A 142 -23.99 16.64 12.16
CA ALA A 142 -22.62 16.17 12.36
C ALA A 142 -22.18 15.25 11.23
N TRP A 143 -23.04 14.32 10.79
CA TRP A 143 -22.77 13.44 9.66
C TRP A 143 -22.66 14.21 8.34
N ALA A 144 -23.54 15.21 8.14
CA ALA A 144 -23.46 16.11 7.00
C ALA A 144 -22.15 16.91 6.97
N TRP A 145 -21.65 17.35 8.13
CA TRP A 145 -20.34 18.02 8.24
C TRP A 145 -19.16 17.06 8.02
N LEU A 146 -19.25 15.82 8.53
CA LEU A 146 -18.25 14.79 8.28
C LEU A 146 -18.14 14.47 6.79
N ALA A 147 -19.27 14.43 6.07
CA ALA A 147 -19.32 14.30 4.61
C ALA A 147 -18.47 13.12 4.08
N ILE A 148 -18.54 11.96 4.75
CA ILE A 148 -17.88 10.72 4.31
C ILE A 148 -18.90 9.90 3.52
N ASP A 149 -18.50 9.45 2.33
CA ASP A 149 -19.39 8.72 1.44
C ASP A 149 -19.89 7.41 2.08
N GLY A 150 -21.19 7.16 1.96
CA GLY A 150 -21.86 6.03 2.59
C GLY A 150 -21.92 6.04 4.13
N LEU A 151 -21.43 7.08 4.80
CA LEU A 151 -21.46 7.19 6.27
C LEU A 151 -22.61 8.11 6.74
N ALA A 152 -23.83 7.60 6.67
CA ALA A 152 -25.04 8.28 7.13
C ALA A 152 -25.74 7.50 8.27
N PRO A 153 -26.54 8.18 9.11
CA PRO A 153 -27.34 7.50 10.14
C PRO A 153 -28.15 6.35 9.53
N PRO A 154 -28.11 5.14 10.11
CA PRO A 154 -28.81 4.00 9.55
C PRO A 154 -30.32 4.10 9.81
N ASP A 155 -31.09 3.52 8.90
CA ASP A 155 -32.49 3.21 9.13
C ASP A 155 -32.59 1.96 10.04
N GLY A 156 -33.36 2.04 11.13
CA GLY A 156 -33.59 0.90 12.05
C GLY A 156 -32.94 0.99 13.44
N LEU A 157 -32.84 -0.17 14.12
CA LEU A 157 -32.34 -0.31 15.49
C LEU A 157 -30.79 -0.30 15.56
N PRO A 158 -30.18 0.25 16.65
CA PRO A 158 -28.74 0.22 16.86
C PRO A 158 -28.14 -1.19 16.83
N ARG A 159 -26.98 -1.36 16.17
CA ARG A 159 -26.24 -2.64 16.12
C ARG A 159 -24.75 -2.39 16.27
N LEU A 160 -24.00 -3.30 16.89
CA LEU A 160 -22.56 -3.11 17.13
C LEU A 160 -21.70 -3.18 15.86
N VAL A 161 -22.04 -4.09 14.95
CA VAL A 161 -21.36 -4.28 13.66
C VAL A 161 -22.42 -4.38 12.57
N PRO A 162 -22.32 -3.58 11.50
CA PRO A 162 -23.21 -3.72 10.36
C PRO A 162 -22.87 -4.99 9.57
N THR A 163 -23.79 -5.95 9.53
CA THR A 163 -23.63 -7.23 8.82
C THR A 163 -24.51 -7.36 7.59
N ASP A 164 -25.52 -6.50 7.46
CA ASP A 164 -26.51 -6.59 6.38
C ASP A 164 -26.13 -5.63 5.24
N PRO A 165 -26.27 -6.03 3.97
CA PRO A 165 -26.14 -5.11 2.85
C PRO A 165 -27.10 -3.92 2.96
N PRO A 166 -26.70 -2.70 2.55
CA PRO A 166 -25.42 -2.35 1.92
C PRO A 166 -24.26 -2.14 2.90
N ASP A 167 -24.51 -2.15 4.21
CA ASP A 167 -23.54 -1.77 5.24
C ASP A 167 -22.54 -2.86 5.64
N ALA A 168 -22.71 -4.10 5.17
CA ALA A 168 -21.76 -5.21 5.39
C ALA A 168 -20.30 -4.91 4.96
N TRP A 169 -20.11 -3.85 4.17
CA TRP A 169 -18.83 -3.37 3.66
C TRP A 169 -18.31 -2.11 4.35
N TRP A 170 -18.82 -1.78 5.55
CA TRP A 170 -18.41 -0.62 6.32
C TRP A 170 -16.88 -0.51 6.47
N TRP A 171 -16.20 -1.64 6.68
CA TRP A 171 -14.75 -1.70 6.85
C TRP A 171 -13.97 -1.20 5.61
N TRP A 172 -14.61 -1.11 4.45
CA TRP A 172 -14.07 -0.56 3.20
C TRP A 172 -13.95 0.97 3.24
N ARG A 173 -14.88 1.66 3.93
CA ARG A 173 -14.93 3.13 4.00
C ARG A 173 -13.74 3.74 4.73
N ALA A 174 -13.15 3.00 5.68
CA ALA A 174 -11.99 3.46 6.45
C ALA A 174 -10.83 3.98 5.59
N THR A 175 -10.66 3.55 4.34
CA THR A 175 -9.57 4.04 3.48
C THR A 175 -10.01 5.03 2.42
N ARG A 176 -11.29 5.40 2.39
CA ARG A 176 -11.92 6.29 1.38
C ARG A 176 -12.59 7.50 2.03
N VAL A 177 -11.97 7.99 3.12
CA VAL A 177 -12.45 9.10 3.94
C VAL A 177 -12.23 10.45 3.24
N ILE A 178 -11.07 10.65 2.61
CA ILE A 178 -10.72 11.91 1.95
C ILE A 178 -11.32 11.94 0.55
N ALA A 179 -12.41 12.68 0.39
CA ALA A 179 -13.08 12.88 -0.90
C ALA A 179 -13.74 14.27 -0.97
N THR A 180 -13.93 14.77 -2.18
CA THR A 180 -14.69 16.00 -2.43
C THR A 180 -15.78 15.69 -3.44
N TYR A 181 -17.02 16.06 -3.14
CA TYR A 181 -18.17 15.88 -4.02
C TYR A 181 -18.73 17.22 -4.46
N GLY A 182 -19.15 17.28 -5.71
CA GLY A 182 -19.73 18.44 -6.37
C GLY A 182 -21.17 18.22 -6.79
N PRO A 183 -21.90 19.29 -7.13
CA PRO A 183 -23.24 19.16 -7.68
C PRO A 183 -23.21 18.38 -8.99
N HIS A 184 -24.22 17.53 -9.20
CA HIS A 184 -24.39 16.80 -10.45
C HIS A 184 -24.69 17.76 -11.63
N PRO A 185 -24.18 17.50 -12.85
CA PRO A 185 -24.46 18.33 -14.02
C PRO A 185 -25.95 18.45 -14.36
N LEU A 186 -26.72 17.39 -14.11
CA LEU A 186 -28.18 17.41 -14.18
C LEU A 186 -28.77 17.87 -12.84
N ARG A 187 -29.67 18.86 -12.87
CA ARG A 187 -30.42 19.32 -11.69
C ARG A 187 -31.12 18.14 -11.02
N GLY A 188 -30.88 17.97 -9.73
CA GLY A 188 -31.46 16.88 -8.93
C GLY A 188 -30.74 15.54 -9.03
N GLY A 189 -29.67 15.42 -9.83
CA GLY A 189 -28.83 14.23 -9.84
C GLY A 189 -27.96 14.09 -8.58
N PRO A 190 -27.49 12.86 -8.27
CA PRO A 190 -26.65 12.60 -7.08
C PRO A 190 -25.28 13.31 -7.20
N PRO A 191 -24.69 13.80 -6.11
CA PRO A 191 -23.37 14.45 -6.16
C PRO A 191 -22.32 13.64 -6.91
N ILE A 192 -21.47 14.30 -7.70
CA ILE A 192 -20.37 13.65 -8.42
C ILE A 192 -19.07 13.77 -7.62
N ALA A 193 -18.26 12.72 -7.61
CA ALA A 193 -16.92 12.78 -7.02
C ALA A 193 -16.03 13.71 -7.85
N LEU A 194 -15.61 14.83 -7.24
CA LEU A 194 -14.64 15.77 -7.81
C LEU A 194 -13.19 15.40 -7.43
N ASP A 195 -13.02 14.78 -6.26
CA ASP A 195 -11.78 14.18 -5.78
C ASP A 195 -12.13 12.90 -5.04
N TYR A 196 -11.45 11.81 -5.37
CA TYR A 196 -11.62 10.52 -4.72
C TYR A 196 -10.23 9.95 -4.44
N THR A 197 -9.91 9.74 -3.17
CA THR A 197 -8.58 9.29 -2.77
C THR A 197 -8.65 8.01 -1.93
N ILE A 198 -7.57 7.24 -1.99
CA ILE A 198 -7.39 6.02 -1.22
C ILE A 198 -6.26 6.25 -0.21
N THR A 199 -6.51 5.93 1.06
CA THR A 199 -5.58 6.11 2.18
C THR A 199 -5.52 4.82 3.00
N GLU A 200 -4.91 3.78 2.43
CA GLU A 200 -4.74 2.52 3.14
C GLU A 200 -3.69 2.63 4.25
N PHE A 201 -3.90 1.84 5.31
CA PHE A 201 -2.94 1.56 6.37
C PHE A 201 -2.68 0.05 6.43
N PRO A 202 -1.53 -0.41 6.96
CA PRO A 202 -1.09 -1.79 6.80
C PRO A 202 -2.09 -2.86 7.23
N LEU A 203 -2.84 -2.63 8.32
CA LEU A 203 -3.89 -3.58 8.74
C LEU A 203 -4.96 -3.75 7.65
N PHE A 204 -5.44 -2.65 7.06
CA PHE A 204 -6.44 -2.71 5.99
C PHE A 204 -5.91 -3.55 4.82
N SER A 205 -4.69 -3.30 4.35
CA SER A 205 -4.15 -4.01 3.18
C SER A 205 -3.91 -5.49 3.48
N LEU A 206 -3.41 -5.84 4.68
CA LEU A 206 -3.26 -7.23 5.12
C LEU A 206 -4.60 -7.95 5.29
N MET A 207 -5.62 -7.22 5.75
CA MET A 207 -6.97 -7.74 5.94
C MET A 207 -7.69 -7.93 4.60
N LEU A 208 -7.61 -6.94 3.71
CA LEU A 208 -8.10 -6.99 2.34
C LEU A 208 -7.50 -8.19 1.62
N GLY A 209 -6.18 -8.36 1.73
CA GLY A 209 -5.47 -9.49 1.17
C GLY A 209 -5.01 -9.30 -0.26
N ASP A 210 -5.00 -8.07 -0.79
CA ASP A 210 -4.31 -7.75 -2.03
C ASP A 210 -2.79 -7.85 -1.77
N LEU A 211 -2.11 -8.77 -2.44
CA LEU A 211 -0.65 -8.96 -2.37
C LEU A 211 0.03 -7.94 -3.31
N HIS A 212 -0.36 -6.68 -3.19
CA HIS A 212 0.02 -5.61 -4.10
C HIS A 212 1.45 -5.11 -3.83
N PRO A 213 2.14 -4.50 -4.82
CA PRO A 213 3.47 -3.89 -4.69
C PRO A 213 3.79 -3.12 -3.39
N HIS A 214 2.91 -2.21 -2.94
CA HIS A 214 3.17 -1.41 -1.73
C HIS A 214 3.12 -2.26 -0.45
N VAL A 215 2.32 -3.32 -0.43
CA VAL A 215 2.24 -4.26 0.69
C VAL A 215 3.54 -5.06 0.77
N MET A 216 3.96 -5.66 -0.35
CA MET A 216 5.24 -6.40 -0.42
C MET A 216 6.46 -5.51 -0.21
N GLY A 217 6.38 -4.22 -0.54
CA GLY A 217 7.44 -3.23 -0.30
C GLY A 217 7.59 -2.83 1.17
N LEU A 218 6.55 -2.97 1.99
CA LEU A 218 6.54 -2.52 3.40
C LEU A 218 7.74 -3.02 4.22
N PRO A 219 8.11 -4.32 4.20
CA PRO A 219 9.24 -4.81 5.00
C PRO A 219 10.58 -4.25 4.53
N LEU A 220 10.76 -4.08 3.22
CA LEU A 220 11.96 -3.46 2.65
C LEU A 220 12.03 -1.97 2.99
N PHE A 221 10.89 -1.29 3.03
CA PHE A 221 10.82 0.11 3.40
C PHE A 221 11.19 0.32 4.88
N VAL A 222 10.67 -0.53 5.76
CA VAL A 222 11.05 -0.53 7.19
C VAL A 222 12.52 -0.92 7.38
N LEU A 223 13.04 -1.85 6.57
CA LEU A 223 14.48 -2.16 6.54
C LEU A 223 15.31 -0.94 6.12
N ALA A 224 14.84 -0.14 5.15
CA ALA A 224 15.50 1.09 4.74
C ALA A 224 15.55 2.12 5.88
N ILE A 225 14.48 2.24 6.67
CA ILE A 225 14.48 3.06 7.90
C ILE A 225 15.53 2.55 8.90
N GLY A 226 15.63 1.23 9.10
CA GLY A 226 16.64 0.62 9.97
C GLY A 226 18.07 0.82 9.46
N LEU A 227 18.29 0.72 8.15
CA LEU A 227 19.59 1.01 7.54
C LEU A 227 19.96 2.49 7.68
N SER A 228 18.99 3.39 7.46
CA SER A 228 19.15 4.83 7.73
C SER A 228 19.54 5.10 9.18
N LEU A 229 18.92 4.40 10.13
CA LEU A 229 19.27 4.52 11.55
C LEU A 229 20.71 4.06 11.80
N ALA A 230 21.13 2.94 11.20
CA ALA A 230 22.51 2.46 11.29
C ALA A 230 23.49 3.50 10.71
N VAL A 231 23.23 4.03 9.51
CA VAL A 231 24.03 5.10 8.88
C VAL A 231 24.11 6.35 9.76
N PHE A 232 23.01 6.69 10.46
CA PHE A 232 22.94 7.83 11.36
C PHE A 232 23.75 7.66 12.64
N HIS A 233 23.86 6.44 13.19
CA HIS A 233 24.57 6.15 14.46
C HIS A 233 26.10 6.10 14.36
N GLU A 234 26.63 5.93 13.16
CA GLU A 234 28.08 5.94 12.93
C GLU A 234 28.75 7.29 13.27
N ALA A 235 30.03 7.25 13.64
CA ALA A 235 30.81 8.46 13.99
C ALA A 235 31.03 9.32 12.74
N PRO A 236 30.85 10.67 12.77
CA PRO A 236 31.05 11.51 11.59
C PRO A 236 32.43 11.28 10.96
N PRO A 237 32.53 11.06 9.63
CA PRO A 237 33.82 10.76 9.01
C PRO A 237 34.78 11.97 9.15
N PRO A 238 36.06 11.76 9.50
CA PRO A 238 37.03 12.84 9.74
C PRO A 238 37.41 13.62 8.48
N ARG A 239 37.15 13.06 7.28
CA ARG A 239 37.26 13.72 5.97
C ARG A 239 36.14 13.22 5.06
N LEU A 240 35.95 13.90 3.93
CA LEU A 240 35.06 13.51 2.82
C LEU A 240 35.51 12.22 2.10
N ALA A 241 36.09 11.26 2.80
CA ALA A 241 36.51 10.00 2.22
C ALA A 241 35.31 9.04 2.26
N TRP A 242 34.61 8.92 1.14
CA TRP A 242 33.74 7.77 0.85
C TRP A 242 34.53 6.44 0.85
N ALA A 243 35.86 6.51 0.95
CA ALA A 243 36.79 5.41 0.95
C ALA A 243 37.10 4.93 2.38
N SER A 244 36.41 3.86 2.81
CA SER A 244 37.01 2.58 3.26
C SER A 244 36.17 1.84 4.32
N ALA A 245 35.44 2.54 5.19
CA ALA A 245 34.67 1.89 6.27
C ALA A 245 33.14 1.79 6.03
N GLU A 246 32.57 2.66 5.19
CA GLU A 246 31.10 2.77 5.01
C GLU A 246 30.59 2.09 3.74
N TRP A 247 31.49 1.61 2.87
CA TRP A 247 31.12 1.01 1.59
C TRP A 247 30.16 -0.20 1.74
N PRO A 248 30.24 -1.08 2.77
CA PRO A 248 29.31 -2.19 2.87
C PRO A 248 27.87 -1.73 3.12
N ARG A 249 27.69 -0.70 3.96
CA ARG A 249 26.37 -0.11 4.24
C ARG A 249 25.83 0.64 3.03
N LEU A 250 26.69 1.36 2.31
CA LEU A 250 26.31 2.06 1.08
C LEU A 250 25.98 1.09 -0.07
N ALA A 251 26.72 -0.01 -0.20
CA ALA A 251 26.42 -1.07 -1.15
C ALA A 251 25.09 -1.75 -0.80
N LEU A 252 24.86 -2.07 0.48
CA LEU A 252 23.58 -2.58 0.96
C LEU A 252 22.44 -1.57 0.73
N ALA A 253 22.68 -0.28 0.94
CA ALA A 253 21.72 0.77 0.66
C ALA A 253 21.38 0.83 -0.83
N ALA A 254 22.37 0.81 -1.73
CA ALA A 254 22.14 0.79 -3.16
C ALA A 254 21.35 -0.45 -3.61
N LEU A 255 21.71 -1.63 -3.09
CA LEU A 255 21.00 -2.88 -3.34
C LEU A 255 19.54 -2.82 -2.88
N LEU A 256 19.31 -2.33 -1.67
CA LEU A 256 17.98 -2.19 -1.07
C LEU A 256 17.13 -1.13 -1.79
N LEU A 257 17.71 0.02 -2.15
CA LEU A 257 17.03 1.08 -2.88
C LEU A 257 16.62 0.61 -4.28
N GLY A 258 17.51 -0.13 -4.96
CA GLY A 258 17.18 -0.74 -6.24
C GLY A 258 16.06 -1.78 -6.13
N ALA A 259 16.09 -2.63 -5.08
CA ALA A 259 15.02 -3.56 -4.78
C ALA A 259 13.69 -2.84 -4.49
N LEU A 260 13.71 -1.78 -3.67
CA LEU A 260 12.54 -0.96 -3.37
C LEU A 260 11.94 -0.38 -4.65
N GLY A 261 12.75 0.23 -5.51
CA GLY A 261 12.27 0.79 -6.78
C GLY A 261 11.70 -0.26 -7.74
N PHE A 262 12.18 -1.49 -7.67
CA PHE A 262 11.66 -2.60 -8.46
C PHE A 262 10.37 -3.20 -7.88
N VAL A 263 10.30 -3.41 -6.57
CA VAL A 263 9.07 -3.88 -5.90
C VAL A 263 7.97 -2.83 -6.01
N ASN A 264 8.29 -1.55 -5.81
CA ASN A 264 7.35 -0.43 -5.88
C ASN A 264 8.13 0.87 -6.15
N SER A 265 8.10 1.36 -7.39
CA SER A 265 8.90 2.53 -7.83
C SER A 265 8.68 3.79 -7.00
N TRP A 266 7.52 3.93 -6.38
CA TRP A 266 7.19 5.04 -5.48
C TRP A 266 8.03 5.05 -4.19
N ASP A 267 8.57 3.91 -3.78
CA ASP A 267 9.39 3.78 -2.57
C ASP A 267 10.85 4.21 -2.81
N LEU A 268 11.33 4.22 -4.05
CA LEU A 268 12.71 4.59 -4.37
C LEU A 268 13.05 6.03 -3.97
N PRO A 269 12.29 7.08 -4.35
CA PRO A 269 12.57 8.45 -3.93
C PRO A 269 12.56 8.62 -2.42
N THR A 270 11.60 8.00 -1.73
CA THR A 270 11.45 8.11 -0.28
C THR A 270 12.54 7.34 0.46
N GLY A 271 12.89 6.14 0.01
CA GLY A 271 14.03 5.38 0.51
C GLY A 271 15.34 6.13 0.33
N LEU A 272 15.53 6.79 -0.82
CA LEU A 272 16.72 7.59 -1.08
C LEU A 272 16.78 8.79 -0.12
N ALA A 273 15.65 9.48 0.07
CA ALA A 273 15.53 10.58 1.03
C ALA A 273 15.78 10.13 2.47
N LEU A 274 15.40 8.91 2.84
CA LEU A 274 15.70 8.33 4.15
C LEU A 274 17.20 8.15 4.37
N VAL A 275 17.92 7.54 3.43
CA VAL A 275 19.36 7.25 3.60
C VAL A 275 20.17 8.54 3.51
N ALA A 276 19.89 9.39 2.52
CA ALA A 276 20.55 10.67 2.36
C ALA A 276 20.22 11.64 3.51
N GLY A 277 18.96 11.65 3.98
CA GLY A 277 18.52 12.44 5.11
C GLY A 277 19.19 12.01 6.41
N ALA A 278 19.32 10.70 6.66
CA ALA A 278 20.07 10.18 7.80
C ALA A 278 21.54 10.62 7.77
N TRP A 279 22.17 10.61 6.60
CA TRP A 279 23.51 11.16 6.40
C TRP A 279 23.57 12.65 6.71
N ALA A 280 22.60 13.44 6.22
CA ALA A 280 22.50 14.87 6.50
C ALA A 280 22.39 15.13 8.01
N LEU A 281 21.50 14.41 8.69
CA LEU A 281 21.25 14.54 10.14
C LEU A 281 22.48 14.15 10.96
N ARG A 282 23.26 13.16 10.52
CA ARG A 282 24.54 12.78 11.14
C ARG A 282 25.57 13.89 11.06
N LEU A 283 25.65 14.59 9.93
CA LEU A 283 26.62 15.67 9.69
C LEU A 283 26.17 17.04 10.20
N LEU A 284 24.86 17.24 10.39
CA LEU A 284 24.27 18.54 10.70
C LEU A 284 24.93 19.28 11.89
N PRO A 285 25.23 18.62 13.04
CA PRO A 285 25.87 19.29 14.17
C PRO A 285 27.30 19.73 13.86
N THR A 286 28.04 18.98 13.04
CA THR A 286 29.48 19.21 12.83
C THR A 286 29.75 20.23 11.73
N VAL A 287 29.08 20.10 10.58
CA VAL A 287 29.38 20.92 9.38
C VAL A 287 28.30 21.95 9.06
N GLY A 288 27.14 21.87 9.72
CA GLY A 288 26.00 22.77 9.50
C GLY A 288 25.13 22.39 8.30
N TRP A 289 23.96 23.02 8.20
CA TRP A 289 22.90 22.57 7.30
C TRP A 289 23.27 22.65 5.81
N ARG A 290 23.91 23.74 5.35
CA ARG A 290 24.28 23.91 3.93
C ARG A 290 25.21 22.79 3.47
N THR A 291 26.25 22.56 4.26
CA THR A 291 27.25 21.54 3.99
C THR A 291 26.65 20.14 4.11
N ALA A 292 25.87 19.87 5.16
CA ALA A 292 25.20 18.59 5.34
C ALA A 292 24.26 18.23 4.17
N ILE A 293 23.45 19.18 3.70
CA ILE A 293 22.57 18.99 2.53
C ILE A 293 23.40 18.70 1.28
N ARG A 294 24.47 19.46 1.02
CA ARG A 294 25.34 19.20 -0.14
C ARG A 294 25.87 17.77 -0.14
N HIS A 295 26.30 17.26 1.03
CA HIS A 295 26.80 15.89 1.13
C HIS A 295 25.69 14.87 0.93
N ALA A 296 24.50 15.12 1.50
CA ALA A 296 23.33 14.26 1.31
C ALA A 296 22.93 14.17 -0.16
N LEU A 297 22.95 15.28 -0.90
CA LEU A 297 22.67 15.30 -2.35
C LEU A 297 23.68 14.49 -3.15
N VAL A 298 24.98 14.60 -2.84
CA VAL A 298 26.01 13.80 -3.51
C VAL A 298 25.86 12.30 -3.17
N ALA A 299 25.60 11.97 -1.91
CA ALA A 299 25.33 10.60 -1.50
C ALA A 299 24.06 10.05 -2.19
N ALA A 300 23.00 10.86 -2.28
CA ALA A 300 21.78 10.50 -2.98
C ALA A 300 22.03 10.23 -4.47
N ALA A 301 22.79 11.10 -5.15
CA ALA A 301 23.13 10.89 -6.56
C ALA A 301 23.95 9.60 -6.77
N GLY A 302 24.95 9.35 -5.92
CA GLY A 302 25.75 8.12 -6.00
C GLY A 302 24.95 6.86 -5.72
N LEU A 303 24.11 6.87 -4.68
CA LEU A 303 23.22 5.75 -4.33
C LEU A 303 22.18 5.49 -5.41
N LEU A 304 21.59 6.53 -5.99
CA LEU A 304 20.64 6.41 -7.09
C LEU A 304 21.34 5.80 -8.32
N GLY A 305 22.50 6.30 -8.71
CA GLY A 305 23.29 5.74 -9.80
C GLY A 305 23.58 4.25 -9.58
N ALA A 306 24.07 3.88 -8.39
CA ALA A 306 24.34 2.48 -8.06
C ALA A 306 23.07 1.61 -8.05
N ALA A 307 21.96 2.09 -7.47
CA ALA A 307 20.69 1.38 -7.45
C ALA A 307 20.13 1.14 -8.86
N LEU A 308 20.19 2.14 -9.74
CA LEU A 308 19.77 2.01 -11.13
C LEU A 308 20.67 1.06 -11.92
N LEU A 309 21.98 1.09 -11.69
CA LEU A 309 22.94 0.20 -12.34
C LEU A 309 22.74 -1.27 -11.94
N LEU A 310 22.54 -1.55 -10.64
CA LEU A 310 22.33 -2.90 -10.12
C LEU A 310 21.07 -3.57 -10.69
N TYR A 311 20.05 -2.77 -11.02
CA TYR A 311 18.77 -3.25 -11.55
C TYR A 311 18.51 -2.73 -12.97
N LEU A 312 19.58 -2.42 -13.72
CA LEU A 312 19.50 -1.80 -15.05
C LEU A 312 18.59 -2.58 -16.03
N PRO A 313 18.65 -3.93 -16.11
CA PRO A 313 17.78 -4.69 -17.01
C PRO A 313 16.29 -4.43 -16.76
N PHE A 314 15.88 -4.30 -15.49
CA PHE A 314 14.51 -3.98 -15.14
C PHE A 314 14.14 -2.57 -15.62
N TYR A 315 14.93 -1.56 -15.27
CA TYR A 315 14.62 -0.17 -15.62
C TYR A 315 14.62 0.11 -17.13
N LEU A 316 15.39 -0.66 -17.92
CA LEU A 316 15.34 -0.60 -19.38
C LEU A 316 14.07 -1.24 -19.96
N SER A 317 13.50 -2.23 -19.27
CA SER A 317 12.28 -2.92 -19.70
C SER A 317 10.98 -2.27 -19.18
N LEU A 318 11.07 -1.48 -18.11
CA LEU A 318 9.92 -0.85 -17.45
C LEU A 318 9.28 0.19 -18.36
N ARG A 319 7.98 0.04 -18.64
CA ARG A 319 7.16 1.07 -19.27
C ARG A 319 6.26 1.69 -18.20
N SER A 320 6.32 3.02 -18.07
CA SER A 320 5.54 3.75 -17.05
C SER A 320 4.29 4.36 -17.65
N ALA A 321 3.17 4.25 -16.94
CA ALA A 321 1.92 4.94 -17.25
C ALA A 321 1.91 6.41 -16.76
N ALA A 322 2.99 6.87 -16.11
CA ALA A 322 3.09 8.24 -15.62
C ALA A 322 3.20 9.25 -16.78
N GLN A 323 2.36 10.28 -16.75
CA GLN A 323 2.25 11.31 -17.80
C GLN A 323 2.78 12.67 -17.31
N GLY A 324 3.71 12.67 -16.34
CA GLY A 324 4.26 13.89 -15.72
C GLY A 324 3.47 14.38 -14.51
N LEU A 325 3.63 15.66 -14.14
CA LEU A 325 2.99 16.26 -12.97
C LEU A 325 1.71 17.02 -13.34
N GLY A 326 0.71 16.92 -12.46
CA GLY A 326 -0.53 17.68 -12.48
C GLY A 326 -0.65 18.55 -11.23
N VAL A 327 -1.51 19.58 -11.29
CA VAL A 327 -1.79 20.49 -10.17
C VAL A 327 -3.03 20.02 -9.42
N THR A 328 -2.93 19.91 -8.09
CA THR A 328 -4.05 19.54 -7.24
C THR A 328 -5.07 20.68 -7.16
N LEU A 329 -6.28 20.42 -7.66
CA LEU A 329 -7.40 21.37 -7.63
C LEU A 329 -8.24 21.26 -6.35
N PHE A 330 -8.43 20.04 -5.85
CA PHE A 330 -9.20 19.75 -4.65
C PHE A 330 -8.26 19.27 -3.54
N ARG A 331 -8.34 19.90 -2.37
CA ARG A 331 -7.47 19.62 -1.22
C ARG A 331 -8.18 18.84 -0.14
N SER A 332 -7.41 18.19 0.71
CA SER A 332 -7.95 17.40 1.80
C SER A 332 -8.70 18.29 2.79
N GLN A 333 -9.94 17.91 3.12
CA GLN A 333 -10.71 18.62 4.13
C GLN A 333 -10.12 18.37 5.52
N PRO A 334 -10.05 19.37 6.42
CA PRO A 334 -9.40 19.23 7.72
C PRO A 334 -9.94 18.07 8.56
N GLN A 335 -11.25 17.86 8.54
CA GLN A 335 -11.91 16.79 9.29
C GLN A 335 -11.58 15.42 8.73
N HIS A 336 -11.58 15.24 7.40
CA HIS A 336 -11.17 13.98 6.77
C HIS A 336 -9.71 13.66 7.07
N PHE A 337 -8.83 14.67 6.95
CA PHE A 337 -7.41 14.50 7.24
C PHE A 337 -7.17 14.16 8.72
N ALA A 338 -7.89 14.79 9.64
CA ALA A 338 -7.82 14.48 11.07
C ALA A 338 -8.34 13.07 11.38
N ILE A 339 -9.39 12.60 10.73
CA ILE A 339 -9.91 11.24 10.91
C ILE A 339 -8.86 10.22 10.47
N VAL A 340 -8.24 10.41 9.30
CA VAL A 340 -7.23 9.49 8.75
C VAL A 340 -5.95 9.51 9.58
N TRP A 341 -5.41 10.70 9.87
CA TRP A 341 -4.05 10.85 10.41
C TRP A 341 -3.97 11.13 11.91
N GLY A 342 -5.10 11.48 12.53
CA GLY A 342 -5.21 11.85 13.94
C GLY A 342 -4.50 10.92 14.93
N PRO A 343 -4.66 9.58 14.86
CA PRO A 343 -4.03 8.67 15.81
C PRO A 343 -2.50 8.83 15.89
N LEU A 344 -1.85 9.06 14.75
CA LEU A 344 -0.40 9.15 14.64
C LEU A 344 0.11 10.60 14.74
N LEU A 345 -0.62 11.57 14.19
CA LEU A 345 -0.24 12.98 14.27
C LEU A 345 -0.30 13.53 15.69
N VAL A 346 -1.18 13.02 16.56
CA VAL A 346 -1.18 13.36 17.99
C VAL A 346 0.16 13.02 18.64
N LEU A 347 0.74 11.85 18.31
CA LEU A 347 2.03 11.42 18.85
C LEU A 347 3.18 12.26 18.28
N ALA A 348 3.18 12.53 16.97
CA ALA A 348 4.16 13.37 16.32
C ALA A 348 4.13 14.81 16.86
N ALA A 349 2.94 15.40 16.99
CA ALA A 349 2.76 16.74 17.54
C ALA A 349 3.25 16.82 18.99
N ALA A 350 2.96 15.82 19.82
CA ALA A 350 3.43 15.78 21.20
C ALA A 350 4.96 15.69 21.29
N LEU A 351 5.60 14.90 20.41
CA LEU A 351 7.06 14.84 20.30
C LEU A 351 7.64 16.22 19.93
N LEU A 352 7.10 16.87 18.88
CA LEU A 352 7.57 18.19 18.44
C LEU A 352 7.40 19.27 19.51
N VAL A 353 6.28 19.26 20.23
CA VAL A 353 6.01 20.21 21.33
C VAL A 353 7.01 20.03 22.48
N VAL A 354 7.28 18.78 22.89
CA VAL A 354 8.26 18.50 23.94
C VAL A 354 9.67 18.89 23.50
N ALA A 355 10.06 18.57 22.27
CA ALA A 355 11.33 18.96 21.69
C ALA A 355 11.48 20.50 21.64
N TRP A 356 10.42 21.21 21.25
CA TRP A 356 10.39 22.67 21.22
C TRP A 356 10.53 23.31 22.60
N GLN A 357 9.85 22.77 23.61
CA GLN A 357 9.97 23.25 25.00
C GLN A 357 11.40 23.12 25.53
N ARG A 358 12.09 22.02 25.21
CA ARG A 358 13.49 21.82 25.62
C ARG A 358 14.45 22.73 24.84
N ALA A 359 14.20 22.96 23.56
CA ALA A 359 15.02 23.81 22.70
C ALA A 359 14.78 25.33 22.88
N SER A 360 13.79 25.72 23.70
CA SER A 360 13.43 27.12 23.98
C SER A 360 13.22 27.41 25.48
N PRO A 361 14.23 27.21 26.36
CA PRO A 361 14.06 27.35 27.81
C PRO A 361 13.72 28.79 28.30
N GLY A 362 13.71 29.78 27.42
CA GLY A 362 13.37 31.19 27.72
C GLY A 362 12.15 31.76 26.98
N TRP A 363 11.40 30.98 26.18
CA TRP A 363 10.20 31.48 25.51
C TRP A 363 9.09 31.65 26.56
N PRO A 364 8.66 32.88 26.89
CA PRO A 364 7.80 33.10 28.04
C PRO A 364 6.36 32.77 27.64
N VAL A 365 5.95 31.49 27.72
CA VAL A 365 4.53 31.09 27.59
C VAL A 365 3.65 31.83 28.60
N ARG A 366 4.26 32.37 29.67
CA ARG A 366 3.58 33.13 30.74
C ARG A 366 3.76 34.66 30.67
N GLY A 367 4.55 35.19 29.73
CA GLY A 367 4.77 36.63 29.57
C GLY A 367 3.80 37.27 28.55
N PRO A 368 3.68 38.61 28.51
CA PRO A 368 2.81 39.32 27.57
C PRO A 368 3.08 38.92 26.11
N GLY A 369 4.36 38.79 25.73
CA GLY A 369 4.76 38.35 24.38
C GLY A 369 4.35 36.92 24.02
N GLY A 370 4.29 36.00 25.00
CA GLY A 370 3.77 34.63 24.78
C GLY A 370 2.26 34.58 24.66
N ARG A 371 1.54 35.49 25.33
CA ARG A 371 0.08 35.66 25.18
C ARG A 371 -0.28 36.28 23.82
N TRP A 372 0.48 37.27 23.35
CA TRP A 372 0.34 37.83 22.00
C TRP A 372 0.75 36.83 20.91
N GLY A 373 1.80 36.03 21.13
CA GLY A 373 2.17 34.94 20.22
C GLY A 373 1.11 33.83 20.14
N ALA A 374 0.51 33.45 21.28
CA ALA A 374 -0.60 32.50 21.31
C ALA A 374 -1.90 33.10 20.73
N ALA A 375 -2.14 34.40 20.89
CA ALA A 375 -3.28 35.10 20.31
C ALA A 375 -3.10 35.35 18.81
N LEU A 376 -1.88 35.62 18.31
CA LEU A 376 -1.56 35.72 16.89
C LEU A 376 -1.52 34.35 16.22
N LEU A 377 -1.07 33.31 16.91
CA LEU A 377 -1.20 31.93 16.45
C LEU A 377 -2.67 31.50 16.46
N GLY A 378 -3.44 31.87 17.47
CA GLY A 378 -4.88 31.64 17.58
C GLY A 378 -5.71 32.44 16.56
N LEU A 379 -5.28 33.66 16.21
CA LEU A 379 -5.85 34.51 15.17
C LEU A 379 -5.40 34.04 13.79
N ALA A 380 -4.17 33.57 13.62
CA ALA A 380 -3.73 32.91 12.39
C ALA A 380 -4.53 31.61 12.21
N LEU A 381 -4.62 30.74 13.23
CA LEU A 381 -5.50 29.56 13.24
C LEU A 381 -6.98 29.94 13.01
N GLY A 382 -7.41 31.09 13.52
CA GLY A 382 -8.77 31.61 13.39
C GLY A 382 -9.07 32.31 12.06
N LEU A 383 -8.08 32.86 11.36
CA LEU A 383 -8.19 33.42 10.01
C LEU A 383 -7.95 32.32 8.95
N LEU A 384 -7.15 31.32 9.29
CA LEU A 384 -7.05 30.05 8.59
C LEU A 384 -8.44 29.37 8.54
N LEU A 385 -9.39 29.67 9.48
CA LEU A 385 -10.82 29.25 9.49
C LEU A 385 -11.56 29.35 8.17
N PHE A 386 -11.08 30.19 7.25
CA PHE A 386 -11.80 30.56 6.04
C PHE A 386 -11.12 30.15 4.72
N ALA A 387 -9.98 29.45 4.72
CA ALA A 387 -9.24 29.11 3.50
C ALA A 387 -9.21 27.60 3.19
N GLN A 388 -9.49 27.18 1.95
CA GLN A 388 -9.42 25.76 1.50
C GLN A 388 -8.00 25.15 1.47
N ALA A 389 -7.02 25.71 2.21
CA ALA A 389 -5.61 25.30 2.23
C ALA A 389 -5.11 24.89 3.64
N TRP A 390 -6.02 24.66 4.57
CA TRP A 390 -5.79 24.29 5.96
C TRP A 390 -4.73 23.24 6.23
N VAL A 391 -4.92 22.07 5.62
CA VAL A 391 -4.07 20.90 5.83
C VAL A 391 -2.65 21.24 5.37
N ALA A 392 -2.53 21.82 4.18
CA ALA A 392 -1.24 22.25 3.64
C ALA A 392 -0.54 23.27 4.56
N LEU A 393 -1.25 24.27 5.08
CA LEU A 393 -0.69 25.29 5.97
C LEU A 393 -0.27 24.72 7.33
N GLY A 394 -1.07 23.83 7.91
CA GLY A 394 -0.72 23.11 9.14
C GLY A 394 0.52 22.22 8.97
N LEU A 395 0.59 21.47 7.86
CA LEU A 395 1.74 20.64 7.51
C LEU A 395 3.00 21.50 7.28
N LEU A 396 2.89 22.63 6.57
CA LEU A 396 3.99 23.58 6.38
C LEU A 396 4.50 24.15 7.71
N ALA A 397 3.60 24.53 8.62
CA ALA A 397 3.97 25.01 9.95
C ALA A 397 4.70 23.92 10.76
N ALA A 398 4.21 22.69 10.73
CA ALA A 398 4.84 21.55 11.41
C ALA A 398 6.21 21.21 10.80
N LEU A 399 6.35 21.30 9.47
CA LEU A 399 7.63 21.15 8.77
C LEU A 399 8.61 22.26 9.16
N ALA A 400 8.16 23.52 9.19
CA ALA A 400 8.98 24.66 9.58
C ALA A 400 9.47 24.53 11.03
N LEU A 401 8.60 24.14 11.97
CA LEU A 401 8.96 23.85 13.35
C LEU A 401 9.99 22.73 13.44
N SER A 402 9.77 21.64 12.70
CA SER A 402 10.68 20.48 12.70
C SER A 402 12.04 20.83 12.11
N ALA A 403 12.08 21.59 11.02
CA ALA A 403 13.33 22.09 10.42
C ALA A 403 14.08 23.04 11.37
N TRP A 404 13.35 23.93 12.04
CA TRP A 404 13.92 24.81 13.07
C TRP A 404 14.50 24.02 14.25
N LEU A 405 13.80 22.98 14.72
CA LEU A 405 14.28 22.06 15.76
C LEU A 405 15.58 21.38 15.34
N LEU A 406 15.61 20.83 14.12
CA LEU A 406 16.80 20.17 13.59
C LEU A 406 17.97 21.14 13.41
N ALA A 407 17.72 22.40 13.03
CA ALA A 407 18.77 23.42 12.95
C ALA A 407 19.43 23.71 14.31
N ARG A 408 18.69 23.54 15.42
CA ARG A 408 19.20 23.63 16.80
C ARG A 408 19.98 22.40 17.27
N ALA A 409 20.16 21.39 16.42
CA ALA A 409 20.98 20.22 16.73
C ALA A 409 22.44 20.55 17.05
N ARG A 410 22.92 21.75 16.67
CA ARG A 410 24.25 22.28 17.00
C ARG A 410 24.41 22.70 18.45
N ASP A 411 23.30 23.02 19.12
CA ASP A 411 23.31 23.59 20.46
C ASP A 411 23.14 22.50 21.54
N ASP A 412 23.30 21.22 21.16
CA ASP A 412 23.02 20.02 21.97
C ASP A 412 21.63 19.98 22.63
N ALA A 413 20.72 20.84 22.17
CA ALA A 413 19.35 20.97 22.69
C ALA A 413 18.47 19.73 22.43
N LEU A 414 18.84 18.90 21.45
CA LEU A 414 18.17 17.67 21.09
C LEU A 414 19.12 16.50 21.20
N ALA A 415 18.71 15.48 21.95
CA ALA A 415 19.46 14.24 22.04
C ALA A 415 19.49 13.51 20.68
N ARG A 416 20.59 12.79 20.41
CA ARG A 416 20.90 12.23 19.08
C ARG A 416 19.73 11.47 18.45
N ASP A 417 19.14 10.50 19.15
CA ASP A 417 18.05 9.68 18.59
C ASP A 417 16.74 10.45 18.41
N GLU A 418 16.56 11.56 19.15
CA GLU A 418 15.40 12.45 18.96
C GLU A 418 15.46 13.14 17.59
N ARG A 419 16.67 13.49 17.12
CA ARG A 419 16.87 14.09 15.80
C ARG A 419 16.46 13.14 14.68
N PHE A 420 16.76 11.84 14.83
CA PHE A 420 16.33 10.84 13.85
C PHE A 420 14.81 10.68 13.86
N ALA A 421 14.19 10.57 15.04
CA ALA A 421 12.73 10.48 15.16
C ALA A 421 12.02 11.69 14.56
N ILE A 422 12.52 12.91 14.80
CA ILE A 422 12.02 14.14 14.17
C ILE A 422 12.27 14.12 12.65
N GLY A 423 13.40 13.57 12.19
CA GLY A 423 13.67 13.37 10.77
C GLY A 423 12.64 12.49 10.07
N LEU A 424 12.17 11.41 10.72
CA LEU A 424 11.07 10.58 10.21
C LEU A 424 9.76 11.37 10.12
N VAL A 425 9.46 12.20 11.14
CA VAL A 425 8.29 13.09 11.12
C VAL A 425 8.38 14.10 9.98
N VAL A 426 9.54 14.73 9.76
CA VAL A 426 9.75 15.66 8.63
C VAL A 426 9.46 14.99 7.31
N LEU A 427 10.02 13.81 7.06
CA LEU A 427 9.77 13.10 5.81
C LEU A 427 8.30 12.74 5.67
N ALA A 428 7.65 12.23 6.71
CA ALA A 428 6.23 11.90 6.66
C ALA A 428 5.36 13.13 6.33
N LEU A 429 5.57 14.25 7.01
CA LEU A 429 4.84 15.49 6.76
C LEU A 429 5.06 16.02 5.35
N ALA A 430 6.28 15.88 4.81
CA ALA A 430 6.58 16.25 3.43
C ALA A 430 5.81 15.37 2.43
N LEU A 431 5.77 14.05 2.65
CA LEU A 431 5.00 13.12 1.81
C LEU A 431 3.50 13.44 1.82
N LEU A 432 2.94 13.79 2.97
CA LEU A 432 1.53 14.21 3.11
C LEU A 432 1.26 15.58 2.46
N LEU A 433 2.27 16.44 2.36
CA LEU A 433 2.13 17.77 1.79
C LEU A 433 2.12 17.77 0.26
N VAL A 434 2.93 16.90 -0.37
CA VAL A 434 3.04 16.80 -1.84
C VAL A 434 1.68 16.75 -2.55
N PRO A 435 0.76 15.80 -2.22
CA PRO A 435 -0.51 15.67 -2.92
C PRO A 435 -1.49 16.84 -2.69
N GLU A 436 -1.21 17.76 -1.76
CA GLU A 436 -2.00 18.97 -1.55
C GLU A 436 -1.68 20.07 -2.59
N PHE A 437 -0.61 19.91 -3.37
CA PHE A 437 -0.19 20.85 -4.40
C PHE A 437 -0.04 20.22 -5.77
N VAL A 438 0.58 19.04 -5.85
CA VAL A 438 0.90 18.37 -7.11
C VAL A 438 0.68 16.87 -7.00
N PHE A 439 0.39 16.24 -8.13
CA PHE A 439 0.27 14.79 -8.22
C PHE A 439 0.91 14.27 -9.51
N VAL A 440 1.26 12.99 -9.54
CA VAL A 440 1.70 12.33 -10.77
C VAL A 440 0.46 12.00 -11.59
N ARG A 441 0.37 12.52 -12.81
CA ARG A 441 -0.72 12.22 -13.73
C ARG A 441 -0.57 10.79 -14.23
N ASP A 442 -1.69 10.08 -14.24
CA ASP A 442 -1.84 8.77 -14.83
C ASP A 442 -3.24 8.67 -15.48
N LEU A 443 -3.66 7.47 -15.86
CA LEU A 443 -4.93 7.22 -16.55
C LEU A 443 -6.18 7.60 -15.73
N PHE A 444 -6.06 7.78 -14.40
CA PHE A 444 -7.18 8.20 -13.55
C PHE A 444 -7.39 9.72 -13.56
N GLY A 445 -6.39 10.50 -14.00
CA GLY A 445 -6.50 11.95 -14.16
C GLY A 445 -6.68 12.74 -12.85
N ASN A 446 -6.46 12.12 -11.69
CA ASN A 446 -6.61 12.74 -10.37
C ASN A 446 -5.45 12.34 -9.43
N ARG A 447 -5.46 12.85 -8.20
CA ARG A 447 -4.37 12.62 -7.23
C ARG A 447 -4.43 11.29 -6.47
N MET A 448 -5.39 10.42 -6.76
CA MET A 448 -5.68 9.20 -5.99
C MET A 448 -4.43 8.34 -5.78
N ASN A 449 -3.69 8.00 -6.84
CA ASN A 449 -2.50 7.16 -6.74
C ASN A 449 -1.35 7.84 -6.00
N THR A 450 -1.19 9.16 -6.16
CA THR A 450 -0.16 9.91 -5.41
C THR A 450 -0.49 9.93 -3.92
N VAL A 451 -1.75 10.22 -3.55
CA VAL A 451 -2.21 10.15 -2.16
C VAL A 451 -2.01 8.73 -1.62
N PHE A 452 -2.44 7.71 -2.35
CA PHE A 452 -2.35 6.32 -1.93
C PHE A 452 -0.92 5.89 -1.60
N LYS A 453 0.00 6.04 -2.56
CA LYS A 453 1.37 5.54 -2.41
C LYS A 453 2.17 6.33 -1.35
N LEU A 454 2.03 7.66 -1.33
CA LEU A 454 2.75 8.50 -0.36
C LEU A 454 2.18 8.39 1.07
N SER A 455 0.86 8.23 1.20
CA SER A 455 0.21 8.00 2.50
C SER A 455 0.70 6.70 3.13
N TYR A 456 0.78 5.62 2.37
CA TYR A 456 1.21 4.34 2.93
C TYR A 456 2.62 4.41 3.56
N GLN A 457 3.54 5.13 2.90
CA GLN A 457 4.89 5.41 3.41
C GLN A 457 4.86 6.33 4.65
N ALA A 458 4.07 7.41 4.60
CA ALA A 458 3.93 8.36 5.71
C ALA A 458 3.38 7.68 6.98
N TRP A 459 2.46 6.72 6.84
CA TRP A 459 1.95 5.92 7.94
C TRP A 459 3.08 5.16 8.65
N ALA A 460 3.95 4.50 7.89
CA ALA A 460 5.07 3.76 8.47
C ALA A 460 6.04 4.68 9.23
N LEU A 461 6.38 5.84 8.65
CA LEU A 461 7.27 6.82 9.28
C LEU A 461 6.67 7.40 10.58
N LEU A 462 5.38 7.75 10.57
CA LEU A 462 4.69 8.26 11.75
C LEU A 462 4.47 7.19 12.82
N ALA A 463 4.22 5.94 12.44
CA ALA A 463 4.09 4.84 13.39
C ALA A 463 5.40 4.58 14.17
N LEU A 464 6.54 4.54 13.49
CA LEU A 464 7.83 4.30 14.15
C LEU A 464 8.28 5.50 15.01
N SER A 465 8.09 6.73 14.52
CA SER A 465 8.36 7.93 15.33
C SER A 465 7.37 8.07 16.49
N GLY A 466 6.12 7.63 16.33
CA GLY A 466 5.11 7.52 17.39
C GLY A 466 5.51 6.53 18.49
N GLY A 467 6.07 5.38 18.12
CA GLY A 467 6.59 4.39 19.07
C GLY A 467 7.70 4.98 19.96
N TYR A 468 8.57 5.79 19.35
CA TYR A 468 9.56 6.57 20.09
C TYR A 468 8.91 7.66 20.98
N ALA A 469 7.94 8.40 20.45
CA ALA A 469 7.25 9.47 21.18
C ALA A 469 6.55 8.97 22.46
N LEU A 470 5.90 7.80 22.41
CA LEU A 470 5.24 7.18 23.56
C LEU A 470 6.19 6.95 24.73
N ALA A 471 7.45 6.61 24.44
CA ALA A 471 8.46 6.34 25.45
C ALA A 471 9.05 7.62 26.07
N VAL A 472 9.11 8.72 25.30
CA VAL A 472 9.90 9.92 25.64
C VAL A 472 9.03 11.09 26.11
N VAL A 473 7.82 11.27 25.56
CA VAL A 473 6.97 12.43 25.84
C VAL A 473 6.49 12.42 27.29
N GLY A 474 5.93 11.30 27.76
CA GLY A 474 5.35 11.19 29.10
C GLY A 474 6.34 11.54 30.22
N PRO A 475 7.55 10.94 30.26
CA PRO A 475 8.57 11.27 31.26
C PRO A 475 9.01 12.73 31.24
N ALA A 476 9.01 13.37 30.06
CA ALA A 476 9.43 14.76 29.87
C ALA A 476 8.40 15.80 30.34
N LEU A 477 7.15 15.40 30.55
CA LEU A 477 6.12 16.28 31.06
C LEU A 477 6.18 16.39 32.59
N PRO A 478 5.83 17.56 33.17
CA PRO A 478 5.65 17.72 34.61
C PRO A 478 4.69 16.67 35.16
N ALA A 479 4.94 16.19 36.39
CA ALA A 479 4.18 15.08 37.00
C ALA A 479 2.66 15.27 36.91
N GLY A 480 2.16 16.48 37.21
CA GLY A 480 0.74 16.82 37.14
C GLY A 480 0.13 16.87 35.73
N ARG A 481 0.94 16.84 34.65
CA ARG A 481 0.48 16.81 33.25
C ARG A 481 0.60 15.43 32.61
N ARG A 482 1.22 14.46 33.29
CA ARG A 482 1.41 13.10 32.76
C ARG A 482 0.08 12.36 32.57
N TRP A 483 -0.91 12.61 33.43
CA TRP A 483 -2.24 12.00 33.29
C TRP A 483 -3.00 12.55 32.07
N LEU A 484 -2.88 13.85 31.78
CA LEU A 484 -3.45 14.46 30.57
C LEU A 484 -2.88 13.82 29.31
N TRP A 485 -1.55 13.64 29.27
CA TRP A 485 -0.89 12.94 28.18
C TRP A 485 -1.38 11.50 28.03
N ARG A 486 -1.40 10.74 29.13
CA ARG A 486 -1.89 9.35 29.11
C ARG A 486 -3.35 9.27 28.64
N GLY A 487 -4.21 10.18 29.09
CA GLY A 487 -5.61 10.27 28.65
C GLY A 487 -5.72 10.60 27.17
N ALA A 488 -4.97 11.58 26.68
CA ALA A 488 -4.96 11.97 25.26
C ALA A 488 -4.47 10.82 24.36
N VAL A 489 -3.39 10.12 24.76
CA VAL A 489 -2.89 8.93 24.05
C VAL A 489 -3.92 7.80 24.08
N ALA A 490 -4.49 7.51 25.25
CA ALA A 490 -5.49 6.46 25.39
C ALA A 490 -6.72 6.73 24.51
N LEU A 491 -7.16 7.99 24.43
CA LEU A 491 -8.26 8.38 23.55
C LEU A 491 -7.88 8.25 22.07
N ALA A 492 -6.73 8.80 21.66
CA ALA A 492 -6.29 8.80 20.27
C ALA A 492 -6.04 7.39 19.74
N LEU A 493 -5.36 6.54 20.52
CA LEU A 493 -5.10 5.15 20.16
C LEU A 493 -6.34 4.29 20.33
N GLY A 494 -7.12 4.46 21.40
CA GLY A 494 -8.35 3.72 21.63
C GLY A 494 -9.36 3.89 20.50
N ALA A 495 -9.54 5.11 20.02
CA ALA A 495 -10.37 5.40 18.84
C ALA A 495 -9.86 4.68 17.57
N GLY A 496 -8.54 4.69 17.35
CA GLY A 496 -7.91 3.98 16.24
C GLY A 496 -7.88 2.45 16.39
N LEU A 497 -8.20 1.93 17.59
CA LEU A 497 -8.28 0.49 17.86
C LEU A 497 -9.70 -0.09 17.70
N VAL A 498 -10.71 0.74 17.43
CA VAL A 498 -12.08 0.26 17.16
C VAL A 498 -12.12 -0.57 15.87
N TYR A 499 -11.49 -0.06 14.80
CA TYR A 499 -11.40 -0.76 13.52
C TYR A 499 -10.73 -2.14 13.63
N PRO A 500 -9.50 -2.31 14.17
CA PRO A 500 -8.89 -3.63 14.32
C PRO A 500 -9.69 -4.60 15.18
N ALA A 501 -10.50 -4.11 16.13
CA ALA A 501 -11.31 -4.98 16.96
C ALA A 501 -12.50 -5.56 16.20
N LEU A 502 -13.11 -4.79 15.29
CA LEU A 502 -14.39 -5.14 14.66
C LEU A 502 -14.27 -5.54 13.19
N ALA A 503 -13.40 -4.90 12.41
CA ALA A 503 -13.32 -5.09 10.96
C ALA A 503 -12.84 -6.51 10.56
N PRO A 504 -11.77 -7.07 11.16
CA PRO A 504 -11.35 -8.44 10.86
C PRO A 504 -12.45 -9.46 11.16
N TRP A 505 -13.11 -9.34 12.32
CA TRP A 505 -14.22 -10.22 12.69
C TRP A 505 -15.39 -10.10 11.70
N SER A 506 -15.78 -8.88 11.34
CA SER A 506 -16.86 -8.62 10.37
C SER A 506 -16.55 -9.22 9.00
N LYS A 507 -15.35 -8.96 8.46
CA LYS A 507 -14.94 -9.42 7.13
C LYS A 507 -14.78 -10.94 7.07
N ALA A 508 -14.23 -11.55 8.13
CA ALA A 508 -14.14 -13.01 8.26
C ALA A 508 -15.48 -13.68 8.61
N GLN A 509 -16.60 -12.95 8.56
CA GLN A 509 -17.95 -13.44 8.89
C GLN A 509 -18.01 -14.16 10.24
N GLY A 510 -17.41 -13.54 11.25
CA GLY A 510 -17.36 -14.07 12.61
C GLY A 510 -16.47 -15.30 12.79
N PHE A 511 -15.56 -15.59 11.85
CA PHE A 511 -14.70 -16.78 11.85
C PHE A 511 -15.50 -18.10 11.81
N GLY A 512 -16.71 -18.08 11.26
CA GLY A 512 -17.63 -19.23 11.25
C GLY A 512 -17.34 -20.28 10.18
N ARG A 513 -16.39 -20.03 9.27
CA ARG A 513 -16.04 -20.93 8.15
C ARG A 513 -14.89 -21.88 8.54
N PRO A 514 -14.82 -23.10 7.97
CA PRO A 514 -13.65 -23.97 8.15
C PRO A 514 -12.35 -23.27 7.70
N PRO A 515 -11.29 -23.27 8.51
CA PRO A 515 -10.06 -22.57 8.17
C PRO A 515 -9.29 -23.30 7.06
N THR A 516 -8.80 -22.55 6.07
CA THR A 516 -7.91 -23.02 5.00
C THR A 516 -7.07 -21.87 4.48
N LEU A 517 -5.85 -22.12 4.03
CA LEU A 517 -5.00 -21.10 3.38
C LEU A 517 -5.09 -21.13 1.86
N ASP A 518 -5.88 -22.04 1.29
CA ASP A 518 -6.02 -22.20 -0.16
C ASP A 518 -6.83 -21.04 -0.76
N ALA A 519 -6.12 -20.15 -1.45
CA ALA A 519 -6.69 -18.98 -2.11
C ALA A 519 -7.54 -19.31 -3.35
N THR A 520 -7.48 -20.54 -3.84
CA THR A 520 -8.16 -21.01 -5.05
C THR A 520 -9.41 -21.86 -4.76
N LEU A 521 -9.54 -22.38 -3.55
CA LEU A 521 -10.61 -23.32 -3.16
C LEU A 521 -12.03 -22.81 -3.43
N TRP A 522 -12.24 -21.50 -3.35
CA TRP A 522 -13.54 -20.88 -3.59
C TRP A 522 -14.10 -21.21 -4.99
N LEU A 523 -13.23 -21.43 -6.00
CA LEU A 523 -13.67 -21.77 -7.35
C LEU A 523 -14.24 -23.18 -7.39
N ALA A 524 -13.56 -24.15 -6.75
CA ALA A 524 -14.08 -25.52 -6.66
C ALA A 524 -15.42 -25.59 -5.91
N GLN A 525 -15.65 -24.70 -4.95
CA GLN A 525 -16.92 -24.61 -4.21
C GLN A 525 -18.06 -24.01 -5.06
N ARG A 526 -17.75 -23.15 -6.04
CA ARG A 526 -18.75 -22.45 -6.87
C ARG A 526 -18.96 -23.08 -8.25
N ARG A 527 -17.88 -23.55 -8.89
CA ARG A 527 -17.82 -24.10 -10.24
C ARG A 527 -16.87 -25.32 -10.28
N PRO A 528 -17.28 -26.48 -9.75
CA PRO A 528 -16.41 -27.66 -9.60
C PRO A 528 -15.85 -28.16 -10.93
N ALA A 529 -16.67 -28.21 -12.00
CA ALA A 529 -16.23 -28.63 -13.33
C ALA A 529 -15.15 -27.71 -13.92
N GLU A 530 -15.29 -26.38 -13.73
CA GLU A 530 -14.28 -25.41 -14.18
C GLU A 530 -12.98 -25.57 -13.37
N ALA A 531 -13.08 -25.76 -12.06
CA ALA A 531 -11.91 -26.01 -11.22
C ALA A 531 -11.15 -27.30 -11.63
N ALA A 532 -11.88 -28.38 -11.96
CA ALA A 532 -11.30 -29.63 -12.44
C ALA A 532 -10.58 -29.44 -13.80
N ALA A 533 -11.20 -28.72 -14.73
CA ALA A 533 -10.58 -28.37 -16.02
C ALA A 533 -9.29 -27.56 -15.86
N LEU A 534 -9.28 -26.56 -14.97
CA LEU A 534 -8.09 -25.73 -14.71
C LEU A 534 -6.99 -26.53 -13.98
N ALA A 535 -7.35 -27.45 -13.09
CA ALA A 535 -6.40 -28.39 -12.50
C ALA A 535 -5.78 -29.31 -13.56
N TRP A 536 -6.57 -29.79 -14.52
CA TRP A 536 -6.07 -30.55 -15.66
C TRP A 536 -5.10 -29.72 -16.50
N LEU A 537 -5.43 -28.46 -16.84
CA LEU A 537 -4.52 -27.56 -17.56
C LEU A 537 -3.20 -27.37 -16.82
N ARG A 538 -3.24 -27.13 -15.51
CA ARG A 538 -2.04 -26.94 -14.69
C ARG A 538 -1.09 -28.14 -14.76
N ALA A 539 -1.64 -29.35 -14.86
CA ALA A 539 -0.89 -30.61 -14.90
C ALA A 539 -0.41 -31.01 -16.31
N ASN A 540 -1.07 -30.54 -17.38
CA ASN A 540 -0.81 -31.02 -18.75
C ASN A 540 -0.24 -29.95 -19.69
N ALA A 541 -0.36 -28.66 -19.38
CA ALA A 541 0.17 -27.58 -20.20
C ALA A 541 1.64 -27.26 -19.88
N GLY A 542 2.41 -26.98 -20.92
CA GLY A 542 3.77 -26.45 -20.81
C GLY A 542 3.80 -25.06 -20.14
N PRO A 543 4.96 -24.60 -19.64
CA PRO A 543 5.08 -23.31 -18.96
C PRO A 543 4.76 -22.12 -19.87
N GLU A 544 5.03 -22.24 -21.18
CA GLU A 544 4.84 -21.19 -22.19
C GLU A 544 3.55 -21.38 -23.03
N ASP A 545 2.75 -22.41 -22.74
CA ASP A 545 1.53 -22.69 -23.50
C ASP A 545 0.50 -21.59 -23.29
N VAL A 546 0.02 -21.01 -24.40
CA VAL A 546 -1.01 -19.97 -24.37
C VAL A 546 -2.39 -20.58 -24.35
N VAL A 547 -3.22 -20.13 -23.41
CA VAL A 547 -4.62 -20.52 -23.29
C VAL A 547 -5.54 -19.41 -23.81
N LEU A 548 -6.49 -19.80 -24.64
CA LEU A 548 -7.61 -18.94 -25.04
C LEU A 548 -8.76 -19.14 -24.03
N GLU A 549 -9.18 -18.05 -23.39
CA GLU A 549 -10.37 -17.93 -22.56
C GLU A 549 -11.13 -16.65 -22.93
N ALA A 550 -12.41 -16.53 -22.57
CA ALA A 550 -13.16 -15.28 -22.74
C ALA A 550 -12.52 -14.16 -21.90
N PRO A 551 -12.22 -12.98 -22.47
CA PRO A 551 -11.68 -11.85 -21.71
C PRO A 551 -12.65 -11.44 -20.60
N GLY A 552 -12.08 -10.98 -19.48
CA GLY A 552 -12.85 -10.73 -18.27
C GLY A 552 -13.18 -9.26 -18.01
N ARG A 553 -14.21 -9.03 -17.17
CA ARG A 553 -14.46 -7.72 -16.58
C ARG A 553 -13.56 -7.57 -15.35
N SER A 554 -12.86 -6.44 -15.25
CA SER A 554 -12.02 -6.13 -14.08
C SER A 554 -12.77 -6.34 -12.76
N TYR A 555 -12.07 -6.92 -11.79
CA TYR A 555 -12.56 -7.20 -10.43
C TYR A 555 -13.69 -8.24 -10.35
N ASP A 556 -14.00 -8.92 -11.47
CA ASP A 556 -14.89 -10.07 -11.48
C ASP A 556 -14.05 -11.37 -11.46
N PRO A 557 -13.97 -12.10 -10.33
CA PRO A 557 -13.07 -13.25 -10.17
C PRO A 557 -13.54 -14.48 -10.94
N LEU A 558 -14.82 -14.53 -11.34
CA LEU A 558 -15.32 -15.50 -12.30
C LEU A 558 -14.94 -15.11 -13.72
N THR A 559 -14.08 -14.09 -13.85
CA THR A 559 -13.40 -13.74 -15.07
C THR A 559 -11.87 -13.69 -15.03
N ALA A 560 -11.23 -13.79 -16.21
CA ALA A 560 -9.80 -14.03 -16.44
C ALA A 560 -9.17 -15.07 -15.51
N ARG A 561 -9.76 -16.27 -15.42
CA ARG A 561 -9.54 -17.30 -14.40
C ARG A 561 -8.32 -18.17 -14.67
N VAL A 562 -7.94 -18.37 -15.92
CA VAL A 562 -6.83 -19.28 -16.25
C VAL A 562 -5.53 -18.80 -15.60
N GLY A 563 -5.19 -17.52 -15.74
CA GLY A 563 -3.99 -16.94 -15.12
C GLY A 563 -3.91 -17.14 -13.60
N PRO A 564 -4.87 -16.64 -12.80
CA PRO A 564 -4.90 -16.82 -11.35
C PRO A 564 -4.88 -18.29 -10.92
N GLN A 565 -5.56 -19.16 -11.65
CA GLN A 565 -5.71 -20.57 -11.26
C GLN A 565 -4.58 -21.45 -11.76
N THR A 566 -3.78 -21.06 -12.75
CA THR A 566 -2.78 -21.97 -13.35
C THR A 566 -1.40 -21.35 -13.51
N GLY A 567 -1.29 -20.02 -13.56
CA GLY A 567 -0.08 -19.30 -13.94
C GLY A 567 0.23 -19.35 -15.43
N LEU A 568 -0.64 -19.95 -16.26
CA LEU A 568 -0.46 -20.00 -17.71
C LEU A 568 -0.80 -18.66 -18.34
N PRO A 569 -0.05 -18.23 -19.37
CA PRO A 569 -0.36 -17.02 -20.11
C PRO A 569 -1.66 -17.18 -20.91
N THR A 570 -2.48 -16.13 -20.94
CA THR A 570 -3.71 -16.11 -21.72
C THR A 570 -3.65 -15.11 -22.85
N ALA A 571 -4.43 -15.36 -23.91
CA ALA A 571 -4.51 -14.45 -25.04
C ALA A 571 -4.91 -13.02 -24.60
N LEU A 572 -5.90 -12.93 -23.70
CA LEU A 572 -6.30 -11.69 -23.03
C LEU A 572 -7.04 -12.00 -21.72
N GLY A 573 -6.57 -11.45 -20.60
CA GLY A 573 -7.25 -11.51 -19.30
C GLY A 573 -8.23 -10.35 -19.07
N TRP A 574 -7.93 -9.47 -18.10
CA TRP A 574 -8.68 -8.24 -17.85
C TRP A 574 -8.18 -7.08 -18.73
N PRO A 575 -8.94 -6.64 -19.77
CA PRO A 575 -8.45 -5.66 -20.74
C PRO A 575 -8.08 -4.31 -20.14
N TRP A 576 -8.80 -3.87 -19.09
CA TRP A 576 -8.51 -2.61 -18.42
C TRP A 576 -7.20 -2.65 -17.63
N HIS A 577 -6.86 -3.77 -16.98
CA HIS A 577 -5.58 -3.90 -16.28
C HIS A 577 -4.40 -3.95 -17.26
N VAL A 578 -4.56 -4.66 -18.38
CA VAL A 578 -3.60 -4.64 -19.49
C VAL A 578 -3.41 -3.22 -20.02
N THR A 579 -4.50 -2.45 -20.16
CA THR A 579 -4.46 -1.03 -20.54
C THR A 579 -3.71 -0.20 -19.50
N GLN A 580 -3.97 -0.42 -18.20
CA GLN A 580 -3.40 0.37 -17.11
C GLN A 580 -1.88 0.31 -17.09
N TRP A 581 -1.28 -0.88 -17.14
CA TRP A 581 0.18 -1.00 -17.08
C TRP A 581 0.88 -0.75 -18.44
N ARG A 582 0.16 -0.82 -19.57
CA ARG A 582 0.72 -0.47 -20.90
C ARG A 582 0.57 1.01 -21.25
N GLY A 583 -0.30 1.75 -20.58
CA GLY A 583 -0.55 3.18 -20.80
C GLY A 583 -1.37 3.50 -22.06
N SER A 584 -1.83 2.49 -22.81
CA SER A 584 -2.65 2.65 -24.02
C SER A 584 -3.63 1.48 -24.16
N GLY A 585 -4.88 1.78 -24.53
CA GLY A 585 -5.94 0.79 -24.72
C GLY A 585 -5.88 0.05 -26.06
N ALA A 586 -5.23 0.63 -27.07
CA ALA A 586 -5.27 0.10 -28.44
C ALA A 586 -4.80 -1.36 -28.56
N PRO A 587 -3.71 -1.82 -27.90
CA PRO A 587 -3.29 -3.22 -27.96
C PRO A 587 -4.30 -4.18 -27.29
N ALA A 588 -4.86 -3.78 -26.15
CA ALA A 588 -5.85 -4.59 -25.42
C ALA A 588 -7.16 -4.69 -26.22
N GLU A 589 -7.63 -3.59 -26.79
CA GLU A 589 -8.82 -3.55 -27.65
C GLU A 589 -8.64 -4.40 -28.92
N GLN A 590 -7.47 -4.33 -29.54
CA GLN A 590 -7.16 -5.16 -30.71
C GLN A 590 -7.22 -6.65 -30.33
N ARG A 591 -6.53 -7.06 -29.27
CA ARG A 591 -6.55 -8.45 -28.80
C ARG A 591 -7.95 -8.91 -28.42
N GLN A 592 -8.75 -8.01 -27.83
CA GLN A 592 -10.14 -8.30 -27.48
C GLN A 592 -11.00 -8.59 -28.71
N ARG A 593 -10.84 -7.82 -29.79
CA ARG A 593 -11.52 -8.08 -31.07
C ARG A 593 -11.10 -9.43 -31.65
N GLU A 594 -9.81 -9.74 -31.60
CA GLU A 594 -9.27 -11.00 -32.14
C GLU A 594 -9.78 -12.23 -31.38
N VAL A 595 -9.82 -12.15 -30.04
CA VAL A 595 -10.42 -13.21 -29.19
C VAL A 595 -11.92 -13.33 -29.45
N ALA A 596 -12.64 -12.22 -29.59
CA ALA A 596 -14.05 -12.24 -29.91
C ALA A 596 -14.31 -12.88 -31.28
N THR A 597 -13.52 -12.54 -32.31
CA THR A 597 -13.59 -13.19 -33.63
C THR A 597 -13.31 -14.69 -33.52
N LEU A 598 -12.26 -15.09 -32.77
CA LEU A 598 -11.92 -16.49 -32.55
C LEU A 598 -13.08 -17.29 -31.96
N TYR A 599 -13.83 -16.75 -31.01
CA TYR A 599 -14.99 -17.46 -30.47
C TYR A 599 -16.23 -17.38 -31.36
N ALA A 600 -16.44 -16.28 -32.08
CA ALA A 600 -17.68 -16.03 -32.83
C ALA A 600 -17.70 -16.53 -34.27
N THR A 601 -16.59 -16.47 -35.01
CA THR A 601 -16.57 -16.84 -36.44
C THR A 601 -16.91 -18.32 -36.62
N PRO A 602 -17.72 -18.72 -37.61
CA PRO A 602 -17.87 -20.13 -37.98
C PRO A 602 -16.80 -20.60 -38.99
N ASP A 603 -16.00 -19.68 -39.57
CA ASP A 603 -14.96 -19.99 -40.55
C ASP A 603 -13.72 -20.64 -39.88
N ALA A 604 -13.46 -21.89 -40.21
CA ALA A 604 -12.32 -22.65 -39.69
C ALA A 604 -10.97 -22.10 -40.18
N ALA A 605 -10.90 -21.51 -41.38
CA ALA A 605 -9.66 -20.95 -41.91
C ALA A 605 -9.29 -19.65 -41.18
N GLU A 606 -10.26 -18.78 -40.93
CA GLU A 606 -10.07 -17.60 -40.10
C GLU A 606 -9.67 -17.95 -38.67
N ALA A 607 -10.36 -18.91 -38.05
CA ALA A 607 -10.03 -19.37 -36.71
C ALA A 607 -8.59 -19.92 -36.63
N ARG A 608 -8.17 -20.75 -37.60
CA ARG A 608 -6.80 -21.30 -37.64
C ARG A 608 -5.74 -20.20 -37.75
N ARG A 609 -5.92 -19.22 -38.64
CA ARG A 609 -4.99 -18.08 -38.78
C ARG A 609 -4.83 -17.31 -37.46
N LEU A 610 -5.93 -17.10 -36.73
CA LEU A 610 -5.88 -16.38 -35.46
C LEU A 610 -5.26 -17.23 -34.34
N LEU A 611 -5.53 -18.53 -34.27
CA LEU A 611 -4.90 -19.44 -33.30
C LEU A 611 -3.38 -19.48 -33.49
N GLU A 612 -2.91 -19.58 -34.74
CA GLU A 612 -1.47 -19.56 -35.06
C GLU A 612 -0.82 -18.22 -34.70
N ARG A 613 -1.45 -17.10 -35.09
CA ARG A 613 -0.93 -15.75 -34.82
C ARG A 613 -0.85 -15.41 -33.33
N LEU A 614 -1.80 -15.92 -32.53
CA LEU A 614 -1.81 -15.74 -31.08
C LEU A 614 -1.06 -16.85 -30.33
N HIS A 615 -0.45 -17.79 -31.05
CA HIS A 615 0.25 -18.96 -30.50
C HIS A 615 -0.59 -19.76 -29.49
N VAL A 616 -1.90 -19.85 -29.71
CA VAL A 616 -2.83 -20.55 -28.81
C VAL A 616 -2.61 -22.06 -28.91
N ARG A 617 -2.25 -22.67 -27.79
CA ARG A 617 -2.12 -24.13 -27.65
C ARG A 617 -3.41 -24.76 -27.12
N TRP A 618 -4.09 -24.10 -26.19
CA TRP A 618 -5.28 -24.61 -25.53
C TRP A 618 -6.46 -23.65 -25.70
N VAL A 619 -7.64 -24.17 -26.02
CA VAL A 619 -8.89 -23.39 -26.05
C VAL A 619 -9.83 -23.92 -24.98
N LEU A 620 -10.24 -23.05 -24.05
CA LEU A 620 -11.23 -23.35 -23.02
C LEU A 620 -12.63 -22.94 -23.51
N VAL A 621 -13.61 -23.83 -23.39
CA VAL A 621 -15.02 -23.51 -23.62
C VAL A 621 -15.84 -23.97 -22.43
N GLY A 622 -16.21 -23.03 -21.56
CA GLY A 622 -17.05 -23.27 -20.39
C GLY A 622 -18.29 -22.36 -20.36
N GLU A 623 -18.82 -22.13 -19.16
CA GLU A 623 -20.01 -21.29 -18.93
C GLU A 623 -19.83 -19.87 -19.47
N ASN A 624 -18.66 -19.26 -19.25
CA ASN A 624 -18.38 -17.88 -19.64
C ASN A 624 -18.35 -17.73 -21.17
N GLU A 625 -17.66 -18.63 -21.86
CA GLU A 625 -17.57 -18.61 -23.33
C GLU A 625 -18.93 -18.89 -23.98
N ARG A 626 -19.70 -19.83 -23.44
CA ARG A 626 -21.06 -20.15 -23.93
C ARG A 626 -22.04 -19.01 -23.71
N ALA A 627 -21.90 -18.25 -22.63
CA ALA A 627 -22.73 -17.09 -22.35
C ALA A 627 -22.36 -15.89 -23.26
N ALA A 628 -21.08 -15.74 -23.60
CA ALA A 628 -20.58 -14.57 -24.34
C ALA A 628 -20.64 -14.71 -25.87
N TYR A 629 -20.62 -15.93 -26.42
CA TYR A 629 -20.38 -16.17 -27.84
C TYR A 629 -21.40 -17.12 -28.50
N PRO A 630 -21.65 -16.97 -29.81
CA PRO A 630 -22.68 -17.74 -30.50
C PRO A 630 -22.33 -19.25 -30.60
N PRO A 631 -23.31 -20.16 -30.42
CA PRO A 631 -23.06 -21.61 -30.48
C PRO A 631 -22.43 -22.09 -31.78
N ALA A 632 -22.81 -21.50 -32.92
CA ALA A 632 -22.24 -21.84 -34.23
C ALA A 632 -20.73 -21.56 -34.31
N GLY A 633 -20.28 -20.49 -33.64
CA GLY A 633 -18.86 -20.18 -33.51
C GLY A 633 -18.15 -21.22 -32.65
N LEU A 634 -18.70 -21.58 -31.49
CA LEU A 634 -18.08 -22.54 -30.58
C LEU A 634 -17.95 -23.96 -31.16
N ALA A 635 -18.97 -24.42 -31.89
CA ALA A 635 -19.01 -25.75 -32.51
C ALA A 635 -17.88 -26.00 -33.53
N LYS A 636 -17.22 -24.95 -34.04
CA LYS A 636 -16.09 -25.11 -34.95
C LYS A 636 -14.89 -25.79 -34.28
N PHE A 637 -14.69 -25.58 -32.98
CA PHE A 637 -13.51 -26.09 -32.28
C PHE A 637 -13.48 -27.61 -32.24
N GLU A 638 -14.64 -28.27 -32.14
CA GLU A 638 -14.75 -29.74 -32.21
C GLU A 638 -14.29 -30.31 -33.56
N ARG A 639 -14.44 -29.54 -34.65
CA ARG A 639 -14.00 -29.93 -36.00
C ARG A 639 -12.56 -29.55 -36.29
N LEU A 640 -12.07 -28.49 -35.65
CA LEU A 640 -10.76 -27.88 -35.92
C LEU A 640 -9.66 -28.43 -35.01
N LEU A 641 -9.99 -28.78 -33.77
CA LEU A 641 -9.05 -29.08 -32.69
C LEU A 641 -9.36 -30.43 -32.05
N ARG A 642 -8.42 -30.97 -31.28
CA ARG A 642 -8.61 -32.23 -30.55
C ARG A 642 -9.19 -31.96 -29.16
N VAL A 643 -10.28 -32.64 -28.79
CA VAL A 643 -10.76 -32.62 -27.40
C VAL A 643 -9.72 -33.28 -26.51
N ALA A 644 -9.18 -32.52 -25.56
CA ALA A 644 -8.16 -32.98 -24.62
C ALA A 644 -8.73 -33.28 -23.23
N TYR A 645 -9.76 -32.53 -22.82
CA TYR A 645 -10.52 -32.75 -21.60
C TYR A 645 -11.97 -32.29 -21.82
N SER A 646 -12.94 -33.01 -21.27
CA SER A 646 -14.35 -32.61 -21.28
C SER A 646 -15.09 -33.21 -20.09
N GLU A 647 -15.72 -32.36 -19.29
CA GLU A 647 -16.50 -32.74 -18.11
C GLU A 647 -17.57 -31.68 -17.84
N ASP A 648 -18.82 -32.11 -17.59
CA ASP A 648 -19.92 -31.25 -17.14
C ASP A 648 -20.06 -29.90 -17.87
N GLY A 649 -19.95 -29.93 -19.21
CA GLY A 649 -20.13 -28.75 -20.07
C GLY A 649 -18.90 -27.85 -20.23
N VAL A 650 -17.79 -28.16 -19.55
CA VAL A 650 -16.48 -27.52 -19.72
C VAL A 650 -15.61 -28.41 -20.62
N THR A 651 -15.11 -27.84 -21.72
CA THR A 651 -14.26 -28.56 -22.67
C THR A 651 -12.96 -27.79 -22.90
N ILE A 652 -11.84 -28.51 -22.91
CA ILE A 652 -10.54 -28.00 -23.33
C ILE A 652 -10.15 -28.68 -24.63
N TYR A 653 -9.88 -27.87 -25.65
CA TYR A 653 -9.36 -28.31 -26.93
C TYR A 653 -7.86 -28.06 -27.02
N GLY A 654 -7.10 -29.04 -27.51
CA GLY A 654 -5.70 -28.91 -27.85
C GLY A 654 -5.53 -28.61 -29.34
N ASN A 655 -4.78 -27.54 -29.63
CA ASN A 655 -4.31 -27.22 -30.97
C ASN A 655 -3.06 -28.07 -31.28
N PRO A 656 -3.12 -29.02 -32.23
CA PRO A 656 -2.08 -30.04 -32.43
C PRO A 656 -0.69 -29.49 -32.70
#